data_AF-A0A1H4KKF5-F1
#
_entry.id   AF-A0A1H4KKF5-F1
#
_cell.length_a   1.000
_cell.length_b   1.000
_cell.length_c   1.000
_cell.angle_alpha   90.00
_cell.angle_beta   90.00
_cell.angle_gamma   90.00
#
_symmetry.space_group_name_H-M   'P 1'
#
loop_
_entity.id
_entity.type
_entity.pdbx_description
1 polymer ?
#
loop_
_entity_poly.entity_id
_entity_poly.type
_entity_poly.pdbx_seq_one_letter_code
_entity_poly.pdbx_strand_id
1 'polypeptide(L)'
;MLDDLLPTPHVVHGDESGARVPADRITLVVGHAPGSEAWRLLADEHPEALPPEGYILRVSGDESGGRAVIAAADEGGLFRGRGTLAQVRAEPAGVPALTIRDAPTLSRRGVVEGFYGPPWSHADRVEFLRFAGRVGFNEYVYAPKDDTYHRENWREPYPAALLGEIAELVAEAERNRVRFVYAISPALSMRFAERGEHEALAAKAQQLWSAGVRRFAVLFDDVPGELTHAADRERFGADARATGRAHGFAAAVFEEEFLRAHHVPDPLLICPTDYAGCAPSPYREGLRETLPEDALVLWTGSDIVVGEVTRRDIDEAAASYGRRLVLWDNFPVNDFDRSRLFLGPLLGRTTDLAGSALVGVASNPMVEAAPSHLALATVADWAWNPETYVPADSARRALGAVAGRHAAAVEALVAVSSSWPPSAPQSAHIGALAPAALGGDADALAGLEAALTLLARAGEDEQAPPSPLTNALRPWLAAARDAADAGARACALLRHMGEEHEQALVAEREALARAQERADAHYQNVLRSVLPDFVREVLVRAGMAGMSVPAHRHVAVLVGGNPVPGDRDLSERLTARGFDVDLVAPGGAVREDTDLIIVSPNAGAADARAVTDAAVPLLAWGRFDTLGLSSRSGEVLGQEDIAVIDDAHPLAAGASGTVRVYRGPGMVSWGRVGPHAEIVATTSTNGLPVIARYPAGSTLASGRRAPADRVLFFLGTDGLAPWLIAPEGHELFTAAVNLLCGELAITGARHTEA
;
A
#
# COMPACT_ATOMS: atom_id res chain seq x y z
N MET A 1 -4.59 7.90 31.06
CA MET A 1 -4.69 8.41 29.68
C MET A 1 -5.24 7.27 28.85
N LEU A 2 -6.57 7.20 28.73
CA LEU A 2 -7.28 6.25 27.88
C LEU A 2 -8.23 7.12 27.05
N ASP A 3 -7.67 7.72 26.01
CA ASP A 3 -8.47 8.36 24.96
C ASP A 3 -8.90 7.24 24.02
N ASP A 4 -9.93 6.49 24.43
CA ASP A 4 -10.32 5.27 23.74
C ASP A 4 -11.34 5.59 22.63
N LEU A 5 -11.08 5.13 21.42
CA LEU A 5 -12.04 5.11 20.31
C LEU A 5 -12.94 3.90 20.49
N LEU A 6 -14.26 4.06 20.36
CA LEU A 6 -15.18 3.03 19.87
C LEU A 6 -16.05 3.72 18.81
N PRO A 7 -16.67 2.94 17.92
CA PRO A 7 -17.60 3.47 16.95
C PRO A 7 -18.75 4.24 17.60
N THR A 8 -19.34 5.18 16.86
CA THR A 8 -20.46 5.97 17.38
C THR A 8 -21.65 5.04 17.66
N PRO A 9 -22.22 5.05 18.89
CA PRO A 9 -23.31 4.15 19.24
C PRO A 9 -24.55 4.39 18.37
N HIS A 10 -25.27 3.32 18.03
CA HIS A 10 -26.50 3.41 17.22
C HIS A 10 -27.62 4.19 17.90
N VAL A 11 -27.80 4.01 19.20
CA VAL A 11 -28.87 4.67 19.96
C VAL A 11 -28.34 5.20 21.27
N VAL A 12 -28.51 6.49 21.49
CA VAL A 12 -28.17 7.18 22.74
C VAL A 12 -29.40 7.95 23.23
N HIS A 13 -29.89 7.60 24.41
CA HIS A 13 -30.92 8.33 25.15
C HIS A 13 -30.25 9.05 26.32
N GLY A 14 -30.08 10.37 26.23
CA GLY A 14 -29.55 11.20 27.32
C GLY A 14 -30.65 11.74 28.23
N ASP A 15 -30.33 11.96 29.50
CA ASP A 15 -31.16 12.78 30.37
C ASP A 15 -31.03 14.27 29.97
N GLU A 16 -32.15 14.93 29.67
CA GLU A 16 -32.20 16.36 29.33
C GLU A 16 -31.71 17.25 30.49
N SER A 17 -31.67 16.73 31.72
CA SER A 17 -31.17 17.44 32.91
C SER A 17 -29.67 17.74 32.86
N GLY A 18 -28.90 16.99 32.05
CA GLY A 18 -27.43 17.07 32.02
C GLY A 18 -26.73 16.50 33.27
N ALA A 19 -27.45 15.74 34.11
CA ALA A 19 -26.90 15.16 35.33
C ALA A 19 -25.68 14.25 35.05
N ARG A 20 -24.67 14.34 35.92
CA ARG A 20 -23.46 13.52 35.86
C ARG A 20 -23.19 12.85 37.20
N VAL A 21 -22.74 11.61 37.13
CA VAL A 21 -22.37 10.79 38.28
C VAL A 21 -20.85 10.81 38.47
N PRO A 22 -20.32 11.25 39.63
CA PRO A 22 -18.89 11.22 39.90
C PRO A 22 -18.32 9.81 39.79
N ALA A 23 -17.14 9.68 39.16
CA ALA A 23 -16.55 8.38 38.86
C ALA A 23 -16.17 7.57 40.12
N ASP A 24 -15.90 8.24 41.24
CA ASP A 24 -15.63 7.64 42.56
C ASP A 24 -16.91 7.24 43.31
N ARG A 25 -18.09 7.60 42.79
CA ARG A 25 -19.41 7.35 43.40
C ARG A 25 -20.34 6.53 42.50
N ILE A 26 -19.80 5.87 41.48
CA ILE A 26 -20.55 5.00 40.57
C ILE A 26 -20.40 3.54 40.97
N THR A 27 -21.52 2.84 41.14
CA THR A 27 -21.52 1.37 41.30
C THR A 27 -21.66 0.72 39.93
N LEU A 28 -20.72 -0.15 39.56
CA LEU A 28 -20.74 -0.85 38.29
C LEU A 28 -21.37 -2.25 38.43
N VAL A 29 -22.41 -2.54 37.65
CA VAL A 29 -23.06 -3.85 37.55
C VAL A 29 -22.92 -4.35 36.11
N VAL A 30 -22.35 -5.54 35.91
CA VAL A 30 -22.12 -6.09 34.57
C VAL A 30 -22.59 -7.53 34.46
N GLY A 31 -23.09 -7.93 33.29
CA GLY A 31 -23.43 -9.33 33.03
C GLY A 31 -23.82 -9.59 31.57
N HIS A 32 -23.44 -10.76 31.06
CA HIS A 32 -23.83 -11.23 29.73
C HIS A 32 -24.66 -12.52 29.76
N ALA A 33 -24.85 -13.11 30.94
CA ALA A 33 -25.68 -14.31 31.10
C ALA A 33 -27.16 -13.92 31.28
N PRO A 34 -28.10 -14.60 30.58
CA PRO A 34 -29.53 -14.45 30.84
C PRO A 34 -29.87 -14.65 32.32
N GLY A 35 -30.63 -13.72 32.91
CA GLY A 35 -31.01 -13.75 34.34
C GLY A 35 -30.00 -13.15 35.31
N SER A 36 -28.82 -12.74 34.84
CA SER A 36 -27.86 -11.95 35.65
C SER A 36 -28.51 -10.69 36.21
N GLU A 37 -27.92 -10.12 37.27
CA GLU A 37 -28.43 -8.87 37.86
C GLU A 37 -28.50 -7.74 36.84
N ALA A 38 -27.48 -7.58 35.99
CA ALA A 38 -27.46 -6.57 34.93
C ALA A 38 -28.64 -6.75 33.95
N TRP A 39 -28.89 -7.98 33.50
CA TRP A 39 -30.02 -8.28 32.62
C TRP A 39 -31.38 -8.01 33.28
N ARG A 40 -31.53 -8.32 34.58
CA ARG A 40 -32.77 -8.02 35.32
C ARG A 40 -32.99 -6.51 35.50
N LEU A 41 -31.93 -5.74 35.71
CA LEU A 41 -31.99 -4.29 35.86
C LEU A 41 -32.26 -3.55 34.54
N LEU A 42 -32.00 -4.20 33.40
CA LEU A 42 -32.20 -3.67 32.06
C LEU A 42 -33.26 -4.45 31.27
N ALA A 43 -34.16 -5.17 31.95
CA ALA A 43 -35.16 -6.01 31.29
C ALA A 43 -36.12 -5.21 30.39
N ASP A 44 -36.35 -3.94 30.72
CA ASP A 44 -37.14 -2.99 29.93
C ASP A 44 -36.49 -2.63 28.59
N GLU A 45 -35.18 -2.85 28.46
CA GLU A 45 -34.41 -2.62 27.22
C GLU A 45 -34.28 -3.89 26.37
N HIS A 46 -34.89 -5.01 26.74
CA HIS A 46 -34.86 -6.24 25.96
C HIS A 46 -33.44 -6.73 25.58
N PRO A 47 -32.56 -7.02 26.56
CA PRO A 47 -31.21 -7.54 26.32
C PRO A 47 -31.19 -8.89 25.58
N GLU A 48 -32.27 -9.67 25.66
CA GLU A 48 -32.46 -10.93 24.93
C GLU A 48 -32.50 -10.77 23.41
N ALA A 49 -32.79 -9.56 22.92
CA ALA A 49 -32.85 -9.24 21.49
C ALA A 49 -31.54 -8.64 20.96
N LEU A 50 -30.47 -8.59 21.77
CA LEU A 50 -29.17 -8.13 21.30
C LEU A 50 -28.52 -9.17 20.38
N PRO A 51 -28.00 -8.77 19.20
CA PRO A 51 -27.18 -9.64 18.38
C PRO A 51 -25.81 -9.89 19.04
N PRO A 52 -25.00 -10.84 18.52
CA PRO A 52 -23.63 -11.05 19.00
C PRO A 52 -22.82 -9.74 19.07
N GLU A 53 -21.95 -9.62 20.08
CA GLU A 53 -21.23 -8.40 20.46
C GLU A 53 -22.11 -7.18 20.84
N GLY A 54 -23.44 -7.31 20.86
CA GLY A 54 -24.35 -6.23 21.28
C GLY A 54 -24.35 -6.01 22.79
N TYR A 55 -24.60 -4.76 23.21
CA TYR A 55 -24.69 -4.37 24.61
C TYR A 55 -25.69 -3.22 24.85
N ILE A 56 -26.14 -3.13 26.09
CA ILE A 56 -26.86 -1.99 26.64
C ILE A 56 -26.04 -1.45 27.81
N LEU A 57 -25.75 -0.14 27.80
CA LEU A 57 -25.13 0.59 28.90
C LEU A 57 -26.12 1.62 29.43
N ARG A 58 -26.52 1.52 30.71
CA ARG A 58 -27.35 2.53 31.38
C ARG A 58 -26.60 3.12 32.56
N VAL A 59 -26.50 4.43 32.60
CA VAL A 59 -25.97 5.20 33.72
C VAL A 59 -27.11 6.01 34.33
N SER A 60 -27.38 5.79 35.62
CA SER A 60 -28.41 6.51 36.36
C SER A 60 -27.87 7.05 37.69
N GLY A 61 -28.38 8.19 38.14
CA GLY A 61 -27.95 8.87 39.36
C GLY A 61 -27.61 10.35 39.10
N ASP A 62 -27.02 10.98 40.11
CA ASP A 62 -26.63 12.39 40.09
C ASP A 62 -25.28 12.61 40.84
N GLU A 63 -24.97 13.86 41.19
CA GLU A 63 -23.75 14.23 41.92
C GLU A 63 -23.60 13.56 43.30
N SER A 64 -24.69 13.05 43.88
CA SER A 64 -24.69 12.31 45.14
C SER A 64 -24.23 10.85 44.99
N GLY A 65 -24.34 10.30 43.78
CA GLY A 65 -23.94 8.93 43.43
C GLY A 65 -24.90 8.26 42.45
N GLY A 66 -24.49 7.10 41.93
CA GLY A 66 -25.27 6.43 40.90
C GLY A 66 -24.81 5.02 40.55
N ARG A 67 -25.38 4.46 39.49
CA ARG A 67 -25.11 3.11 38.99
C ARG A 67 -24.86 3.15 37.48
N ALA A 68 -23.83 2.43 37.03
CA ALA A 68 -23.66 2.02 35.64
C ALA A 68 -24.00 0.53 35.52
N VAL A 69 -24.93 0.18 34.62
CA VAL A 69 -25.33 -1.20 34.34
C VAL A 69 -24.98 -1.54 32.90
N ILE A 70 -24.27 -2.64 32.68
CA ILE A 70 -23.97 -3.17 31.35
C ILE A 70 -24.55 -4.57 31.21
N ALA A 71 -25.57 -4.72 30.36
CA ALA A 71 -26.07 -6.02 29.92
C ALA A 71 -25.60 -6.27 28.48
N ALA A 72 -24.97 -7.42 28.22
CA ALA A 72 -24.45 -7.76 26.89
C ALA A 72 -24.93 -9.12 26.40
N ALA A 73 -24.86 -9.34 25.09
CA ALA A 73 -25.21 -10.63 24.47
C ALA A 73 -24.16 -11.72 24.76
N ASP A 74 -22.89 -11.34 24.85
CA ASP A 74 -21.75 -12.23 25.04
C ASP A 74 -20.57 -11.48 25.71
N GLU A 75 -19.44 -12.17 25.87
CA GLU A 75 -18.23 -11.57 26.42
C GLU A 75 -17.64 -10.46 25.54
N GLY A 76 -17.85 -10.53 24.23
CA GLY A 76 -17.45 -9.49 23.28
C GLY A 76 -18.25 -8.21 23.52
N GLY A 77 -19.58 -8.31 23.60
CA GLY A 77 -20.44 -7.17 23.91
C GLY A 77 -20.15 -6.57 25.28
N LEU A 78 -19.82 -7.42 26.27
CA LEU A 78 -19.39 -6.92 27.58
C LEU A 78 -18.09 -6.13 27.50
N PHE A 79 -17.11 -6.61 26.72
CA PHE A 79 -15.86 -5.88 26.48
C PHE A 79 -16.13 -4.51 25.83
N ARG A 80 -16.99 -4.46 24.80
CA ARG A 80 -17.36 -3.20 24.11
C ARG A 80 -18.09 -2.24 25.04
N GLY A 81 -19.10 -2.70 25.76
CA GLY A 81 -19.85 -1.85 26.69
C GLY A 81 -18.99 -1.25 27.80
N ARG A 82 -17.96 -1.96 28.26
CA ARG A 82 -16.97 -1.40 29.22
C ARG A 82 -16.09 -0.34 28.58
N GLY A 83 -15.69 -0.54 27.32
CA GLY A 83 -14.99 0.49 26.54
C GLY A 83 -15.84 1.75 26.37
N THR A 84 -17.12 1.61 26.02
CA THR A 84 -18.03 2.74 25.85
C THR A 84 -18.20 3.51 27.16
N LEU A 85 -18.34 2.81 28.28
CA LEU A 85 -18.36 3.44 29.61
C LEU A 85 -17.08 4.23 29.92
N ALA A 86 -15.92 3.70 29.53
CA ALA A 86 -14.65 4.41 29.71
C ALA A 86 -14.57 5.70 28.87
N GLN A 87 -15.22 5.74 27.71
CA GLN A 87 -15.21 6.89 26.80
C GLN A 87 -16.18 8.00 27.21
N VAL A 88 -17.37 7.63 27.65
CA VAL A 88 -18.36 8.63 28.12
C VAL A 88 -17.95 9.26 29.46
N ARG A 89 -16.98 8.66 30.16
CA ARG A 89 -16.39 9.19 31.38
C ARG A 89 -15.48 10.38 31.05
N ALA A 90 -15.88 11.56 31.51
CA ALA A 90 -15.03 12.76 31.42
C ALA A 90 -14.46 13.07 32.81
N GLU A 91 -13.14 13.14 32.98
CA GLU A 91 -12.55 13.65 34.21
C GLU A 91 -12.42 15.18 34.17
N PRO A 92 -12.72 15.91 35.27
CA PRO A 92 -13.26 15.47 36.56
C PRO A 92 -14.79 15.35 36.59
N ALA A 93 -15.48 15.63 35.48
CA ALA A 93 -16.93 15.81 35.40
C ALA A 93 -17.77 14.56 35.70
N GLY A 94 -17.18 13.36 35.73
CA GLY A 94 -17.89 12.09 35.92
C GLY A 94 -18.55 11.57 34.64
N VAL A 95 -19.48 10.63 34.81
CA VAL A 95 -20.18 9.95 33.72
C VAL A 95 -21.59 10.53 33.55
N PRO A 96 -22.01 10.97 32.36
CA PRO A 96 -23.37 11.47 32.15
C PRO A 96 -24.42 10.39 32.35
N ALA A 97 -25.57 10.77 32.90
CA ALA A 97 -26.75 9.90 32.94
C ALA A 97 -27.29 9.68 31.53
N LEU A 98 -27.36 8.42 31.09
CA LEU A 98 -27.69 8.04 29.71
C LEU A 98 -28.07 6.57 29.63
N THR A 99 -28.72 6.18 28.53
CA THR A 99 -28.85 4.80 28.10
C THR A 99 -28.34 4.68 26.67
N ILE A 100 -27.45 3.72 26.43
CA ILE A 100 -26.93 3.35 25.10
C ILE A 100 -27.37 1.93 24.82
N ARG A 101 -27.92 1.70 23.63
CA ARG A 101 -28.10 0.35 23.04
C ARG A 101 -27.32 0.31 21.75
N ASP A 102 -26.43 -0.65 21.62
CA ASP A 102 -25.46 -0.66 20.52
C ASP A 102 -25.01 -2.07 20.16
N ALA A 103 -24.69 -2.27 18.87
CA ALA A 103 -24.23 -3.53 18.32
C ALA A 103 -23.58 -3.31 16.95
N PRO A 104 -22.66 -4.18 16.49
CA PRO A 104 -22.07 -4.04 15.17
C PRO A 104 -23.03 -4.46 14.04
N THR A 105 -22.96 -3.76 12.91
CA THR A 105 -23.64 -4.15 11.65
C THR A 105 -22.91 -5.31 10.98
N LEU A 106 -21.58 -5.22 10.82
CA LEU A 106 -20.77 -6.30 10.27
C LEU A 106 -20.21 -7.21 11.36
N SER A 107 -20.38 -8.52 11.18
CA SER A 107 -19.94 -9.54 12.16
C SER A 107 -18.42 -9.71 12.20
N ARG A 108 -17.72 -9.46 11.09
CA ARG A 108 -16.25 -9.54 11.00
C ARG A 108 -15.68 -8.18 10.59
N ARG A 109 -14.79 -7.64 11.42
CA ARG A 109 -14.28 -6.27 11.26
C ARG A 109 -12.82 -6.28 11.68
N GLY A 110 -11.93 -6.00 10.75
CA GLY A 110 -10.52 -6.10 11.07
C GLY A 110 -9.61 -5.85 9.89
N VAL A 111 -8.44 -6.49 9.97
CA VAL A 111 -7.32 -6.24 9.08
C VAL A 111 -6.78 -7.57 8.58
N VAL A 112 -6.35 -7.58 7.32
CA VAL A 112 -5.49 -8.62 6.75
C VAL A 112 -4.11 -8.01 6.54
N GLU A 113 -3.09 -8.52 7.23
CA GLU A 113 -1.70 -8.10 6.98
C GLU A 113 -1.23 -8.80 5.70
N GLY A 114 -1.72 -8.33 4.55
CA GLY A 114 -1.60 -9.03 3.26
C GLY A 114 -0.79 -8.27 2.19
N PHE A 115 -0.18 -7.16 2.57
CA PHE A 115 0.67 -6.33 1.70
C PHE A 115 2.01 -6.99 1.38
N TYR A 116 2.62 -6.55 0.28
CA TYR A 116 3.99 -6.91 -0.10
C TYR A 116 5.04 -5.99 0.53
N GLY A 117 6.21 -6.56 0.87
CA GLY A 117 7.31 -5.88 1.53
C GLY A 117 7.44 -6.22 3.02
N PRO A 118 8.33 -5.50 3.75
CA PRO A 118 8.69 -5.87 5.11
C PRO A 118 7.46 -6.03 6.00
N PRO A 119 7.24 -7.20 6.63
CA PRO A 119 6.09 -7.42 7.48
C PRO A 119 6.14 -6.51 8.71
N TRP A 120 5.00 -6.31 9.36
CA TRP A 120 4.99 -5.57 10.62
C TRP A 120 5.86 -6.26 11.66
N SER A 121 6.57 -5.46 12.45
CA SER A 121 7.34 -6.01 13.56
C SER A 121 6.41 -6.66 14.59
N HIS A 122 6.94 -7.58 15.40
CA HIS A 122 6.17 -8.18 16.49
C HIS A 122 5.56 -7.13 17.43
N ALA A 123 6.31 -6.08 17.75
CA ALA A 123 5.84 -4.97 18.58
C ALA A 123 4.68 -4.19 17.93
N ASP A 124 4.76 -3.96 16.62
CA ASP A 124 3.68 -3.29 15.87
C ASP A 124 2.41 -4.14 15.85
N ARG A 125 2.53 -5.46 15.67
CA ARG A 125 1.39 -6.39 15.71
C ARG A 125 0.73 -6.42 17.09
N VAL A 126 1.52 -6.46 18.17
CA VAL A 126 1.02 -6.37 19.54
C VAL A 126 0.26 -5.06 19.77
N GLU A 127 0.81 -3.92 19.34
CA GLU A 127 0.12 -2.64 19.48
C GLU A 127 -1.14 -2.57 18.61
N PHE A 128 -1.10 -3.11 17.39
CA PHE A 128 -2.26 -3.19 16.52
C PHE A 128 -3.39 -4.00 17.17
N LEU A 129 -3.11 -5.14 17.80
CA LEU A 129 -4.14 -5.96 18.47
C LEU A 129 -4.83 -5.19 19.61
N ARG A 130 -4.08 -4.35 20.33
CA ARG A 130 -4.65 -3.44 21.34
C ARG A 130 -5.48 -2.35 20.70
N PHE A 131 -4.97 -1.73 19.64
CA PHE A 131 -5.69 -0.73 18.85
C PHE A 131 -7.01 -1.29 18.29
N ALA A 132 -7.00 -2.49 17.72
CA ALA A 132 -8.16 -3.19 17.19
C ALA A 132 -9.23 -3.40 18.27
N GLY A 133 -8.82 -3.83 19.47
CA GLY A 133 -9.70 -3.93 20.63
C GLY A 133 -10.36 -2.61 21.01
N ARG A 134 -9.59 -1.51 21.00
CA ARG A 134 -10.12 -0.16 21.25
C ARG A 134 -11.17 0.18 20.19
N VAL A 135 -10.80 0.25 18.91
CA VAL A 135 -11.66 0.78 17.84
C VAL A 135 -12.87 -0.08 17.44
N GLY A 136 -13.08 -1.24 18.08
CA GLY A 136 -14.23 -2.10 17.78
C GLY A 136 -13.98 -3.17 16.71
N PHE A 137 -12.75 -3.31 16.23
CA PHE A 137 -12.34 -4.46 15.45
C PHE A 137 -12.32 -5.74 16.29
N ASN A 138 -12.60 -6.85 15.64
CA ASN A 138 -12.67 -8.18 16.24
C ASN A 138 -11.93 -9.23 15.41
N GLU A 139 -11.11 -8.83 14.44
CA GLU A 139 -10.38 -9.74 13.57
C GLU A 139 -9.00 -9.23 13.16
N TYR A 140 -8.04 -10.14 13.10
CA TYR A 140 -6.72 -9.94 12.53
C TYR A 140 -6.32 -11.20 11.76
N VAL A 141 -6.16 -11.07 10.45
CA VAL A 141 -5.73 -12.14 9.55
C VAL A 141 -4.23 -12.00 9.34
N TYR A 142 -3.46 -12.93 9.93
CA TYR A 142 -2.02 -13.04 9.74
C TYR A 142 -1.74 -13.67 8.37
N ALA A 143 -1.38 -12.85 7.39
CA ALA A 143 -1.07 -13.26 6.01
C ALA A 143 0.16 -12.56 5.37
N PRO A 144 1.23 -12.21 6.14
CA PRO A 144 2.32 -11.36 5.64
C PRO A 144 3.04 -12.03 4.47
N LYS A 145 2.98 -11.46 3.26
CA LYS A 145 3.48 -12.10 2.02
C LYS A 145 4.94 -12.55 2.09
N ASP A 146 5.78 -11.83 2.82
CA ASP A 146 7.22 -12.11 2.96
C ASP A 146 7.57 -13.15 4.07
N ASP A 147 6.59 -13.65 4.83
CA ASP A 147 6.81 -14.77 5.76
C ASP A 147 6.78 -16.12 5.02
N THR A 148 7.95 -16.64 4.70
CA THR A 148 8.03 -17.87 3.90
C THR A 148 7.30 -19.08 4.51
N TYR A 149 7.07 -19.14 5.83
CA TYR A 149 6.38 -20.26 6.46
C TYR A 149 4.87 -20.25 6.24
N HIS A 150 4.26 -19.13 5.84
CA HIS A 150 2.83 -19.10 5.48
C HIS A 150 2.60 -19.50 4.02
N ARG A 151 3.59 -19.25 3.14
CA ARG A 151 3.44 -19.33 1.68
C ARG A 151 4.46 -20.24 0.99
N GLU A 152 5.73 -19.82 0.81
CA GLU A 152 6.70 -20.56 -0.01
C GLU A 152 7.07 -21.92 0.61
N ASN A 153 7.34 -21.92 1.91
CA ASN A 153 7.73 -23.05 2.74
C ASN A 153 6.59 -23.51 3.65
N TRP A 154 5.34 -23.45 3.18
CA TRP A 154 4.15 -23.69 4.01
C TRP A 154 4.15 -25.06 4.72
N ARG A 155 4.80 -26.07 4.14
CA ARG A 155 4.97 -27.42 4.72
C ARG A 155 5.90 -27.45 5.92
N GLU A 156 6.87 -26.53 5.98
CA GLU A 156 7.89 -26.51 7.02
C GLU A 156 7.31 -25.98 8.34
N PRO A 157 7.65 -26.60 9.48
CA PRO A 157 7.24 -26.10 10.78
C PRO A 157 7.94 -24.78 11.12
N TYR A 158 7.26 -23.91 11.87
CA TYR A 158 7.94 -22.75 12.44
C TYR A 158 9.04 -23.18 13.42
N PRO A 159 10.20 -22.51 13.42
CA PRO A 159 11.16 -22.57 14.51
C PRO A 159 10.52 -22.15 15.83
N ALA A 160 10.99 -22.73 16.94
CA ALA A 160 10.39 -22.53 18.27
C ALA A 160 10.30 -21.05 18.70
N ALA A 161 11.28 -20.22 18.34
CA ALA A 161 11.28 -18.79 18.67
C ALA A 161 10.13 -18.05 17.96
N LEU A 162 10.01 -18.23 16.63
CA LEU A 162 8.94 -17.60 15.84
C LEU A 162 7.55 -18.13 16.23
N LEU A 163 7.45 -19.42 16.57
CA LEU A 163 6.21 -19.98 17.09
C LEU A 163 5.82 -19.37 18.45
N GLY A 164 6.80 -19.03 19.28
CA GLY A 164 6.60 -18.31 20.54
C GLY A 164 6.03 -16.91 20.32
N GLU A 165 6.54 -16.17 19.33
CA GLU A 165 5.98 -14.86 18.94
C GLU A 165 4.52 -14.99 18.49
N ILE A 166 4.16 -16.00 17.68
CA ILE A 166 2.77 -16.27 17.29
C ILE A 166 1.89 -16.53 18.53
N ALA A 167 2.37 -17.32 19.50
CA ALA A 167 1.62 -17.59 20.73
C ALA A 167 1.37 -16.32 21.56
N GLU A 168 2.35 -15.40 21.61
CA GLU A 168 2.17 -14.10 22.25
C GLU A 168 1.12 -13.25 21.54
N LEU A 169 1.12 -13.22 20.20
CA LEU A 169 0.11 -12.51 19.41
C LEU A 169 -1.30 -13.08 19.63
N VAL A 170 -1.44 -14.41 19.68
CA VAL A 170 -2.73 -15.05 20.00
C VAL A 170 -3.22 -14.61 21.38
N ALA A 171 -2.37 -14.66 22.39
CA ALA A 171 -2.74 -14.26 23.74
C ALA A 171 -3.13 -12.77 23.82
N GLU A 172 -2.44 -11.91 23.08
CA GLU A 172 -2.80 -10.48 23.01
C GLU A 172 -4.12 -10.25 22.27
N ALA A 173 -4.37 -10.99 21.19
CA ALA A 173 -5.63 -10.94 20.45
C ALA A 173 -6.81 -11.33 21.35
N GLU A 174 -6.67 -12.40 22.14
CA GLU A 174 -7.70 -12.86 23.09
C GLU A 174 -8.03 -11.79 24.15
N ARG A 175 -7.01 -11.12 24.72
CA ARG A 175 -7.20 -10.03 25.71
C ARG A 175 -8.02 -8.88 25.15
N ASN A 176 -7.88 -8.62 23.85
CA ASN A 176 -8.52 -7.51 23.14
C ASN A 176 -9.79 -7.92 22.38
N ARG A 177 -10.26 -9.16 22.57
CA ARG A 177 -11.44 -9.73 21.88
C ARG A 177 -11.32 -9.69 20.35
N VAL A 178 -10.11 -9.92 19.87
CA VAL A 178 -9.77 -10.03 18.45
C VAL A 178 -9.59 -11.50 18.09
N ARG A 179 -10.25 -11.93 17.02
CA ARG A 179 -10.03 -13.24 16.39
C ARG A 179 -8.69 -13.21 15.65
N PHE A 180 -7.70 -13.90 16.19
CA PHE A 180 -6.46 -14.19 15.47
C PHE A 180 -6.72 -15.32 14.46
N VAL A 181 -6.67 -14.99 13.17
CA VAL A 181 -6.85 -15.93 12.05
C VAL A 181 -5.51 -16.12 11.38
N TYR A 182 -4.97 -17.34 11.41
CA TYR A 182 -3.73 -17.65 10.69
C TYR A 182 -4.05 -18.07 9.26
N ALA A 183 -3.48 -17.38 8.26
CA ALA A 183 -3.66 -17.75 6.85
C ALA A 183 -2.53 -18.66 6.35
N ILE A 184 -2.87 -19.68 5.56
CA ILE A 184 -1.91 -20.54 4.86
C ILE A 184 -2.15 -20.39 3.35
N SER A 185 -1.09 -20.15 2.58
CA SER A 185 -1.12 -19.98 1.11
C SER A 185 -0.39 -21.12 0.39
N PRO A 186 -0.99 -22.32 0.26
CA PRO A 186 -0.25 -23.51 -0.17
C PRO A 186 -0.07 -23.62 -1.70
N ALA A 187 -0.86 -22.89 -2.49
CA ALA A 187 -1.04 -23.15 -3.93
C ALA A 187 0.12 -22.78 -4.86
N LEU A 188 1.21 -22.18 -4.35
CA LEU A 188 2.44 -22.05 -5.15
C LEU A 188 3.05 -23.40 -5.51
N SER A 189 2.88 -24.41 -4.65
CA SER A 189 3.55 -25.71 -4.80
C SER A 189 2.69 -26.91 -4.40
N MET A 190 1.46 -26.70 -3.96
CA MET A 190 0.60 -27.80 -3.52
C MET A 190 0.23 -28.72 -4.70
N ARG A 191 0.27 -30.03 -4.47
CA ARG A 191 -0.23 -31.04 -5.40
C ARG A 191 -1.59 -31.55 -4.93
N PHE A 192 -2.65 -30.91 -5.40
CA PHE A 192 -3.99 -31.02 -4.82
C PHE A 192 -4.56 -32.44 -4.80
N ALA A 193 -4.16 -33.31 -5.72
CA ALA A 193 -4.60 -34.70 -5.79
C ALA A 193 -3.85 -35.62 -4.81
N GLU A 194 -2.65 -35.25 -4.34
CA GLU A 194 -1.80 -36.07 -3.49
C GLU A 194 -2.22 -35.98 -2.02
N ARG A 195 -2.50 -37.12 -1.38
CA ARG A 195 -2.96 -37.18 0.02
C ARG A 195 -1.96 -36.57 1.01
N GLY A 196 -0.66 -36.82 0.81
CA GLY A 196 0.39 -36.34 1.72
C GLY A 196 0.46 -34.82 1.85
N GLU A 197 -0.06 -34.09 0.85
CA GLU A 197 -0.11 -32.62 0.86
C GLU A 197 -1.17 -32.10 1.83
N HIS A 198 -2.34 -32.74 1.86
CA HIS A 198 -3.40 -32.43 2.82
C HIS A 198 -2.97 -32.79 4.25
N GLU A 199 -2.22 -33.88 4.41
CA GLU A 199 -1.62 -34.27 5.71
C GLU A 199 -0.56 -33.27 6.16
N ALA A 200 0.27 -32.75 5.26
CA ALA A 200 1.23 -31.68 5.58
C ALA A 200 0.52 -30.39 5.99
N LEU A 201 -0.60 -30.04 5.33
CA LEU A 201 -1.39 -28.86 5.66
C LEU A 201 -2.01 -28.98 7.06
N ALA A 202 -2.60 -30.15 7.36
CA ALA A 202 -3.12 -30.45 8.68
C ALA A 202 -2.02 -30.47 9.76
N ALA A 203 -0.83 -31.00 9.46
CA ALA A 203 0.30 -31.01 10.40
C ALA A 203 0.78 -29.59 10.72
N LYS A 204 0.87 -28.70 9.72
CA LYS A 204 1.19 -27.29 9.93
C LYS A 204 0.14 -26.60 10.81
N ALA A 205 -1.14 -26.79 10.50
CA ALA A 205 -2.22 -26.24 11.29
C ALA A 205 -2.23 -26.80 12.73
N GLN A 206 -1.88 -28.07 12.93
CA GLN A 206 -1.75 -28.70 14.24
C GLN A 206 -0.63 -28.09 15.09
N GLN A 207 0.50 -27.71 14.47
CA GLN A 207 1.57 -27.00 15.16
C GLN A 207 1.07 -25.65 15.69
N LEU A 208 0.41 -24.87 14.82
CA LEU A 208 -0.14 -23.56 15.16
C LEU A 208 -1.28 -23.65 16.19
N TRP A 209 -2.12 -24.68 16.09
CA TRP A 209 -3.13 -24.99 17.09
C TRP A 209 -2.50 -25.21 18.46
N SER A 210 -1.39 -25.93 18.52
CA SER A 210 -0.65 -26.17 19.77
C SER A 210 -0.06 -24.88 20.35
N ALA A 211 0.22 -23.88 19.52
CA ALA A 211 0.64 -22.54 19.93
C ALA A 211 -0.52 -21.59 20.32
N GLY A 212 -1.77 -22.05 20.22
CA GLY A 212 -2.96 -21.31 20.65
C GLY A 212 -3.85 -20.82 19.51
N VAL A 213 -3.44 -20.93 18.24
CA VAL A 213 -4.28 -20.53 17.11
C VAL A 213 -5.56 -21.36 17.09
N ARG A 214 -6.72 -20.73 16.89
CA ARG A 214 -8.04 -21.40 16.83
C ARG A 214 -8.81 -21.17 15.54
N ARG A 215 -8.31 -20.31 14.66
CA ARG A 215 -8.98 -19.92 13.41
C ARG A 215 -7.96 -19.87 12.29
N PHE A 216 -8.39 -20.32 11.11
CA PHE A 216 -7.54 -20.48 9.96
C PHE A 216 -8.21 -19.94 8.70
N ALA A 217 -7.38 -19.49 7.76
CA ALA A 217 -7.80 -19.18 6.40
C ALA A 217 -6.91 -19.94 5.41
N VAL A 218 -7.45 -20.27 4.24
CA VAL A 218 -6.68 -20.86 3.13
C VAL A 218 -6.72 -19.91 1.94
N LEU A 219 -5.57 -19.44 1.50
CA LEU A 219 -5.47 -18.43 0.45
C LEU A 219 -4.90 -19.01 -0.84
N PHE A 220 -5.47 -18.59 -1.96
CA PHE A 220 -5.15 -18.99 -3.31
C PHE A 220 -4.90 -17.77 -4.22
N ASP A 221 -4.61 -16.61 -3.63
CA ASP A 221 -4.23 -15.38 -4.32
C ASP A 221 -2.82 -15.47 -4.91
N ASP A 222 -2.63 -14.86 -6.08
CA ASP A 222 -1.32 -14.69 -6.74
C ASP A 222 -0.54 -16.00 -6.95
N VAL A 223 -1.24 -17.03 -7.45
CA VAL A 223 -0.70 -18.36 -7.79
C VAL A 223 -0.90 -18.68 -9.28
N PRO A 224 -0.22 -19.71 -9.85
CA PRO A 224 -0.44 -20.11 -11.23
C PRO A 224 -1.92 -20.42 -11.53
N GLY A 225 -2.44 -19.88 -12.63
CA GLY A 225 -3.85 -20.05 -13.01
C GLY A 225 -4.23 -21.44 -13.54
N GLU A 226 -3.24 -22.28 -13.86
CA GLU A 226 -3.44 -23.61 -14.44
C GLU A 226 -2.76 -24.71 -13.60
N LEU A 227 -3.40 -25.89 -13.56
CA LEU A 227 -2.85 -27.08 -12.90
C LEU A 227 -1.67 -27.66 -13.69
N THR A 228 -0.48 -27.61 -13.10
CA THR A 228 0.77 -28.06 -13.76
C THR A 228 1.05 -29.56 -13.56
N HIS A 229 0.51 -30.18 -12.51
CA HIS A 229 0.72 -31.61 -12.21
C HIS A 229 -0.27 -32.53 -12.93
N ALA A 230 0.21 -33.66 -13.44
CA ALA A 230 -0.61 -34.60 -14.21
C ALA A 230 -1.74 -35.23 -13.39
N ALA A 231 -1.46 -35.60 -12.13
CA ALA A 231 -2.46 -36.15 -11.22
C ALA A 231 -3.59 -35.16 -10.90
N ASP A 232 -3.26 -33.87 -10.77
CA ASP A 232 -4.26 -32.82 -10.56
C ASP A 232 -5.17 -32.67 -11.78
N ARG A 233 -4.61 -32.65 -13.00
CA ARG A 233 -5.41 -32.61 -14.23
C ARG A 233 -6.28 -33.85 -14.43
N GLU A 234 -5.80 -35.02 -14.03
CA GLU A 234 -6.58 -36.26 -14.08
C GLU A 234 -7.77 -36.20 -13.11
N ARG A 235 -7.55 -35.71 -11.90
CA ARG A 235 -8.57 -35.67 -10.84
C ARG A 235 -9.59 -34.55 -11.03
N PHE A 236 -9.14 -33.35 -11.36
CA PHE A 236 -9.98 -32.15 -11.41
C PHE A 236 -10.35 -31.73 -12.84
N GLY A 237 -9.85 -32.47 -13.83
CA GLY A 237 -10.04 -32.17 -15.25
C GLY A 237 -8.99 -31.19 -15.81
N ALA A 238 -9.14 -30.88 -17.08
CA ALA A 238 -8.25 -29.97 -17.82
C ALA A 238 -9.01 -28.82 -18.49
N ASP A 239 -10.26 -28.56 -18.07
CA ASP A 239 -11.02 -27.40 -18.51
C ASP A 239 -10.69 -26.16 -17.67
N ALA A 240 -11.24 -25.00 -18.06
CA ALA A 240 -11.00 -23.73 -17.37
C ALA A 240 -11.53 -23.66 -15.93
N ARG A 241 -12.29 -24.66 -15.46
CA ARG A 241 -12.82 -24.75 -14.09
C ARG A 241 -11.92 -25.60 -13.17
N ALA A 242 -10.98 -26.36 -13.74
CA ALA A 242 -10.20 -27.35 -13.03
C ALA A 242 -9.43 -26.78 -11.83
N THR A 243 -8.76 -25.64 -12.00
CA THR A 243 -8.03 -24.96 -10.91
C THR A 243 -8.97 -24.57 -9.76
N GLY A 244 -10.14 -24.02 -10.08
CA GLY A 244 -11.17 -23.68 -9.08
C GLY A 244 -11.63 -24.92 -8.29
N ARG A 245 -11.90 -26.04 -8.98
CA ARG A 245 -12.24 -27.31 -8.33
C ARG A 245 -11.15 -27.82 -7.42
N ALA A 246 -9.89 -27.73 -7.83
CA ALA A 246 -8.76 -28.18 -7.03
C ALA A 246 -8.63 -27.37 -5.73
N HIS A 247 -8.79 -26.05 -5.81
CA HIS A 247 -8.71 -25.15 -4.66
C HIS A 247 -9.89 -25.35 -3.70
N GLY A 248 -11.12 -25.43 -4.22
CA GLY A 248 -12.31 -25.70 -3.42
C GLY A 248 -12.24 -27.07 -2.73
N PHE A 249 -11.73 -28.09 -3.43
CA PHE A 249 -11.47 -29.40 -2.86
C PHE A 249 -10.46 -29.36 -1.70
N ALA A 250 -9.33 -28.67 -1.85
CA ALA A 250 -8.34 -28.56 -0.78
C ALA A 250 -8.90 -27.82 0.45
N ALA A 251 -9.67 -26.76 0.23
CA ALA A 251 -10.39 -26.07 1.30
C ALA A 251 -11.40 -26.98 2.01
N ALA A 252 -12.16 -27.79 1.26
CA ALA A 252 -13.12 -28.73 1.83
C ALA A 252 -12.45 -29.83 2.67
N VAL A 253 -11.35 -30.41 2.19
CA VAL A 253 -10.58 -31.41 2.97
C VAL A 253 -10.06 -30.79 4.26
N PHE A 254 -9.52 -29.56 4.20
CA PHE A 254 -9.02 -28.88 5.39
C PHE A 254 -10.13 -28.55 6.40
N GLU A 255 -11.30 -28.10 5.93
CA GLU A 255 -12.46 -27.85 6.79
C GLU A 255 -12.93 -29.15 7.47
N GLU A 256 -13.12 -30.22 6.70
CA GLU A 256 -13.67 -31.48 7.21
C GLU A 256 -12.69 -32.19 8.16
N GLU A 257 -11.44 -32.34 7.75
CA GLU A 257 -10.47 -33.20 8.44
C GLU A 257 -9.75 -32.49 9.58
N PHE A 258 -9.63 -31.17 9.55
CA PHE A 258 -8.95 -30.40 10.58
C PHE A 258 -9.92 -29.52 11.38
N LEU A 259 -10.61 -28.58 10.75
CA LEU A 259 -11.41 -27.58 11.48
C LEU A 259 -12.61 -28.21 12.21
N ARG A 260 -13.40 -29.05 11.53
CA ARG A 260 -14.54 -29.74 12.12
C ARG A 260 -14.10 -30.78 13.15
N ALA A 261 -12.99 -31.47 12.91
CA ALA A 261 -12.38 -32.40 13.86
C ALA A 261 -11.93 -31.70 15.17
N HIS A 262 -11.52 -30.44 15.08
CA HIS A 262 -11.19 -29.58 16.23
C HIS A 262 -12.38 -28.78 16.79
N HIS A 263 -13.61 -29.02 16.31
CA HIS A 263 -14.82 -28.31 16.71
C HIS A 263 -14.73 -26.78 16.55
N VAL A 264 -14.04 -26.30 15.51
CA VAL A 264 -14.01 -24.87 15.18
C VAL A 264 -15.41 -24.47 14.68
N PRO A 265 -16.10 -23.51 15.34
CA PRO A 265 -17.48 -23.15 14.98
C PRO A 265 -17.57 -22.12 13.85
N ASP A 266 -16.47 -21.43 13.55
CA ASP A 266 -16.40 -20.38 12.54
C ASP A 266 -16.29 -21.02 11.13
N PRO A 267 -17.02 -20.52 10.12
CA PRO A 267 -16.84 -20.99 8.75
C PRO A 267 -15.44 -20.74 8.22
N LEU A 268 -14.95 -21.62 7.35
CA LEU A 268 -13.65 -21.46 6.71
C LEU A 268 -13.61 -20.16 5.87
N LEU A 269 -12.61 -19.33 6.11
CA LEU A 269 -12.29 -18.17 5.28
C LEU A 269 -11.33 -18.58 4.16
N ILE A 270 -11.64 -18.20 2.91
CA ILE A 270 -10.76 -18.44 1.77
C ILE A 270 -10.54 -17.18 0.94
N CYS A 271 -9.36 -17.04 0.35
CA CYS A 271 -9.12 -16.09 -0.74
C CYS A 271 -8.97 -16.87 -2.04
N PRO A 272 -9.86 -16.70 -3.04
CA PRO A 272 -9.75 -17.37 -4.33
C PRO A 272 -8.67 -16.71 -5.20
N THR A 273 -8.32 -17.33 -6.33
CA THR A 273 -7.41 -16.74 -7.33
C THR A 273 -8.10 -15.62 -8.09
N ASP A 274 -9.36 -15.81 -8.47
CA ASP A 274 -10.18 -14.77 -9.10
C ASP A 274 -10.78 -13.81 -8.05
N TYR A 275 -9.99 -13.30 -7.10
CA TYR A 275 -10.45 -12.50 -5.94
C TYR A 275 -11.05 -11.13 -6.27
N ALA A 276 -10.76 -10.58 -7.45
CA ALA A 276 -11.25 -9.28 -7.91
C ALA A 276 -12.35 -9.41 -8.98
N GLY A 277 -13.27 -8.44 -9.02
CA GLY A 277 -14.35 -8.36 -10.01
C GLY A 277 -15.66 -9.02 -9.57
N CYS A 278 -16.76 -8.64 -10.22
CA CYS A 278 -18.12 -9.07 -9.83
C CYS A 278 -18.69 -10.18 -10.73
N ALA A 279 -18.18 -10.33 -11.95
CA ALA A 279 -18.72 -11.25 -12.95
C ALA A 279 -18.43 -12.74 -12.63
N PRO A 280 -19.25 -13.69 -13.11
CA PRO A 280 -18.91 -15.11 -13.08
C PRO A 280 -17.68 -15.42 -13.94
N SER A 281 -16.91 -16.43 -13.54
CA SER A 281 -15.80 -16.97 -14.30
C SER A 281 -15.79 -18.50 -14.23
N PRO A 282 -15.16 -19.21 -15.19
CA PRO A 282 -15.01 -20.66 -15.11
C PRO A 282 -14.32 -21.11 -13.82
N TYR A 283 -13.33 -20.36 -13.34
CA TYR A 283 -12.68 -20.64 -12.07
C TYR A 283 -13.68 -20.57 -10.90
N ARG A 284 -14.50 -19.51 -10.81
CA ARG A 284 -15.50 -19.36 -9.73
C ARG A 284 -16.59 -20.44 -9.79
N GLU A 285 -16.98 -20.84 -10.99
CA GLU A 285 -17.88 -21.99 -11.20
C GLU A 285 -17.26 -23.28 -10.63
N GLY A 286 -16.01 -23.59 -11.00
CA GLY A 286 -15.30 -24.77 -10.50
C GLY A 286 -15.05 -24.72 -8.98
N LEU A 287 -14.74 -23.54 -8.43
CA LEU A 287 -14.60 -23.35 -6.99
C LEU A 287 -15.90 -23.70 -6.27
N ARG A 288 -17.03 -23.18 -6.75
CA ARG A 288 -18.36 -23.44 -6.17
C ARG A 288 -18.72 -24.93 -6.16
N GLU A 289 -18.29 -25.69 -7.17
CA GLU A 289 -18.57 -27.13 -7.28
C GLU A 289 -18.00 -27.95 -6.09
N THR A 290 -16.97 -27.46 -5.40
CA THR A 290 -16.23 -28.23 -4.39
C THR A 290 -16.04 -27.52 -3.05
N LEU A 291 -16.11 -26.19 -3.01
CA LEU A 291 -15.94 -25.40 -1.78
C LEU A 291 -17.11 -25.65 -0.80
N PRO A 292 -16.87 -25.72 0.53
CA PRO A 292 -17.95 -25.86 1.52
C PRO A 292 -19.03 -24.77 1.39
N GLU A 293 -20.30 -25.12 1.61
CA GLU A 293 -21.46 -24.23 1.37
C GLU A 293 -21.48 -22.97 2.24
N ASP A 294 -21.01 -23.08 3.48
CA ASP A 294 -21.00 -22.01 4.47
C ASP A 294 -19.70 -21.18 4.46
N ALA A 295 -18.70 -21.59 3.68
CA ALA A 295 -17.41 -20.90 3.55
C ALA A 295 -17.59 -19.41 3.18
N LEU A 296 -16.67 -18.59 3.71
CA LEU A 296 -16.62 -17.16 3.46
C LEU A 296 -15.52 -16.85 2.45
N VAL A 297 -15.83 -16.00 1.47
CA VAL A 297 -14.91 -15.63 0.38
C VAL A 297 -14.38 -14.22 0.60
N LEU A 298 -13.06 -14.07 0.64
CA LEU A 298 -12.38 -12.77 0.54
C LEU A 298 -12.49 -12.26 -0.90
N TRP A 299 -12.94 -11.03 -1.06
CA TRP A 299 -13.19 -10.38 -2.34
C TRP A 299 -12.75 -8.92 -2.28
N THR A 300 -12.09 -8.39 -3.32
CA THR A 300 -11.48 -7.05 -3.27
C THR A 300 -12.34 -5.91 -3.81
N GLY A 301 -13.52 -6.22 -4.36
CA GLY A 301 -14.34 -5.23 -5.06
C GLY A 301 -14.43 -5.51 -6.57
N SER A 302 -14.87 -4.50 -7.32
CA SER A 302 -14.94 -4.55 -8.78
C SER A 302 -13.57 -4.69 -9.46
N ASP A 303 -12.49 -4.37 -8.75
CA ASP A 303 -11.09 -4.53 -9.17
C ASP A 303 -10.22 -4.85 -7.93
N ILE A 304 -8.89 -4.94 -8.08
CA ILE A 304 -7.93 -5.18 -7.01
C ILE A 304 -7.90 -4.01 -6.01
N VAL A 305 -7.83 -2.78 -6.51
CA VAL A 305 -7.84 -1.55 -5.71
C VAL A 305 -8.99 -0.67 -6.17
N VAL A 306 -9.96 -0.42 -5.30
CA VAL A 306 -11.20 0.28 -5.67
C VAL A 306 -11.41 1.59 -4.89
N GLY A 307 -11.89 2.60 -5.61
CA GLY A 307 -12.39 3.84 -5.02
C GLY A 307 -13.79 3.69 -4.43
N GLU A 308 -14.59 2.77 -4.95
CA GLU A 308 -15.98 2.56 -4.55
C GLU A 308 -16.35 1.06 -4.50
N VAL A 309 -17.20 0.69 -3.55
CA VAL A 309 -17.86 -0.62 -3.45
C VAL A 309 -19.35 -0.37 -3.25
N THR A 310 -20.14 -0.66 -4.27
CA THR A 310 -21.60 -0.45 -4.27
C THR A 310 -22.35 -1.69 -3.78
N ARG A 311 -23.63 -1.53 -3.42
CA ARG A 311 -24.54 -2.66 -3.13
C ARG A 311 -24.62 -3.64 -4.31
N ARG A 312 -24.65 -3.13 -5.53
CA ARG A 312 -24.68 -3.94 -6.76
C ARG A 312 -23.44 -4.82 -6.87
N ASP A 313 -22.25 -4.26 -6.61
CA ASP A 313 -21.00 -5.03 -6.67
C ASP A 313 -21.03 -6.21 -5.69
N ILE A 314 -21.50 -5.98 -4.46
CA ILE A 314 -21.65 -7.01 -3.42
C ILE A 314 -22.59 -8.12 -3.90
N ASP A 315 -23.78 -7.77 -4.39
CA ASP A 315 -24.80 -8.74 -4.80
C ASP A 315 -24.33 -9.57 -6.01
N GLU A 316 -23.70 -8.92 -7.01
CA GLU A 316 -23.18 -9.60 -8.20
C GLU A 316 -22.00 -10.51 -7.87
N ALA A 317 -21.03 -10.04 -7.07
CA ALA A 317 -19.91 -10.86 -6.62
C ALA A 317 -20.39 -12.06 -5.80
N ALA A 318 -21.31 -11.86 -4.85
CA ALA A 318 -21.85 -12.94 -4.05
C ALA A 318 -22.61 -13.97 -4.90
N ALA A 319 -23.37 -13.53 -5.90
CA ALA A 319 -24.02 -14.40 -6.87
C ALA A 319 -23.01 -15.16 -7.76
N SER A 320 -21.86 -14.54 -8.07
CA SER A 320 -20.76 -15.13 -8.85
C SER A 320 -19.97 -16.19 -8.08
N TYR A 321 -19.80 -16.05 -6.77
CA TYR A 321 -19.21 -17.09 -5.92
C TYR A 321 -20.23 -18.13 -5.44
N GLY A 322 -21.47 -17.73 -5.21
CA GLY A 322 -22.47 -18.53 -4.50
C GLY A 322 -22.19 -18.64 -3.00
N ARG A 323 -21.46 -17.67 -2.44
CA ARG A 323 -21.03 -17.63 -1.03
C ARG A 323 -21.18 -16.22 -0.48
N ARG A 324 -21.17 -16.11 0.85
CA ARG A 324 -21.09 -14.82 1.55
C ARG A 324 -19.68 -14.25 1.48
N LEU A 325 -19.59 -12.93 1.53
CA LEU A 325 -18.34 -12.21 1.26
C LEU A 325 -17.78 -11.58 2.54
N VAL A 326 -16.46 -11.53 2.60
CA VAL A 326 -15.69 -10.60 3.43
C VAL A 326 -14.93 -9.70 2.45
N LEU A 327 -15.08 -8.39 2.57
CA LEU A 327 -14.33 -7.44 1.74
C LEU A 327 -12.86 -7.48 2.18
N TRP A 328 -11.97 -8.02 1.34
CA TRP A 328 -10.53 -7.72 1.44
C TRP A 328 -10.36 -6.32 0.89
N ASP A 329 -10.39 -5.32 1.76
CA ASP A 329 -10.36 -3.94 1.30
C ASP A 329 -8.90 -3.51 1.11
N ASN A 330 -8.43 -3.35 -0.13
CA ASN A 330 -7.09 -2.81 -0.40
C ASN A 330 -7.02 -1.30 -0.12
N PHE A 331 -7.29 -0.92 1.12
CA PHE A 331 -7.23 0.41 1.70
C PHE A 331 -6.84 0.27 3.19
N PRO A 332 -5.88 1.05 3.72
CA PRO A 332 -5.07 2.08 3.07
C PRO A 332 -3.77 1.57 2.40
N VAL A 333 -3.62 0.28 2.08
CA VAL A 333 -2.36 -0.31 1.57
C VAL A 333 -1.65 0.55 0.51
N ASN A 334 -0.32 0.64 0.63
CA ASN A 334 0.56 1.43 -0.24
C ASN A 334 1.72 0.62 -0.83
N ASP A 335 1.65 -0.71 -0.82
CA ASP A 335 2.74 -1.56 -1.34
C ASP A 335 3.03 -1.34 -2.83
N PHE A 336 2.02 -0.97 -3.62
CA PHE A 336 2.16 -0.55 -5.01
C PHE A 336 2.80 0.85 -5.19
N ASP A 337 2.81 1.70 -4.15
CA ASP A 337 3.48 3.02 -4.15
C ASP A 337 3.93 3.40 -2.73
N ARG A 338 5.08 2.86 -2.34
CA ARG A 338 5.69 3.05 -1.01
C ARG A 338 6.14 4.48 -0.73
N SER A 339 6.13 5.35 -1.74
CA SER A 339 6.42 6.77 -1.55
C SER A 339 5.23 7.54 -0.98
N ARG A 340 4.01 7.03 -1.13
CA ARG A 340 2.78 7.70 -0.71
C ARG A 340 2.21 7.12 0.58
N LEU A 341 1.58 8.01 1.35
CA LEU A 341 0.72 7.65 2.47
C LEU A 341 -0.74 7.89 2.10
N PHE A 342 -1.61 7.05 2.66
CA PHE A 342 -3.07 7.16 2.55
C PHE A 342 -3.65 7.26 3.97
N LEU A 343 -3.68 8.48 4.50
CA LEU A 343 -4.01 8.78 5.91
C LEU A 343 -5.46 9.22 6.12
N GLY A 344 -6.23 9.31 5.04
CA GLY A 344 -7.59 9.82 5.02
C GLY A 344 -8.64 8.82 5.51
N PRO A 345 -9.91 9.25 5.64
CA PRO A 345 -10.99 8.36 6.00
C PRO A 345 -11.35 7.37 4.89
N LEU A 346 -12.04 6.30 5.26
CA LEU A 346 -12.71 5.41 4.32
C LEU A 346 -13.75 6.18 3.50
N LEU A 347 -13.65 6.08 2.17
CA LEU A 347 -14.57 6.69 1.22
C LEU A 347 -15.12 5.63 0.25
N GLY A 348 -16.30 5.89 -0.30
CA GLY A 348 -16.89 5.10 -1.39
C GLY A 348 -17.39 3.70 -0.98
N ARG A 349 -17.45 3.35 0.30
CA ARG A 349 -18.07 2.08 0.74
C ARG A 349 -19.56 2.33 1.01
N THR A 350 -20.43 1.58 0.36
CA THR A 350 -21.88 1.70 0.54
C THR A 350 -22.29 1.55 2.01
N THR A 351 -23.33 2.28 2.41
CA THR A 351 -23.96 2.13 3.72
C THR A 351 -25.19 1.23 3.67
N ASP A 352 -25.71 0.92 2.47
CA ASP A 352 -26.79 -0.05 2.25
C ASP A 352 -26.25 -1.49 2.27
N LEU A 353 -26.15 -2.05 3.48
CA LEU A 353 -25.72 -3.43 3.73
C LEU A 353 -26.87 -4.36 4.15
N ALA A 354 -28.07 -3.82 4.35
CA ALA A 354 -29.21 -4.57 4.85
C ALA A 354 -29.59 -5.73 3.91
N GLY A 355 -29.55 -6.95 4.43
CA GLY A 355 -29.84 -8.17 3.66
C GLY A 355 -28.83 -8.50 2.56
N SER A 356 -27.69 -7.80 2.51
CA SER A 356 -26.60 -8.13 1.59
C SER A 356 -25.84 -9.38 2.04
N ALA A 357 -25.05 -9.97 1.14
CA ALA A 357 -24.19 -11.10 1.44
C ALA A 357 -22.83 -10.71 2.05
N LEU A 358 -22.55 -9.43 2.23
CA LEU A 358 -21.32 -8.94 2.86
C LEU A 358 -21.46 -9.06 4.39
N VAL A 359 -20.63 -9.92 5.00
CA VAL A 359 -20.67 -10.18 6.44
C VAL A 359 -19.51 -9.55 7.21
N GLY A 360 -18.54 -8.98 6.49
CA GLY A 360 -17.40 -8.35 7.11
C GLY A 360 -16.42 -7.65 6.18
N VAL A 361 -15.40 -7.06 6.80
CA VAL A 361 -14.27 -6.40 6.14
C VAL A 361 -12.96 -6.80 6.83
N ALA A 362 -11.95 -7.07 6.01
CA ALA A 362 -10.56 -7.21 6.38
C ALA A 362 -9.75 -6.20 5.54
N SER A 363 -9.46 -5.04 6.13
CA SER A 363 -8.67 -3.99 5.45
C SER A 363 -7.22 -4.42 5.30
N ASN A 364 -6.62 -4.20 4.14
CA ASN A 364 -5.18 -4.35 3.91
C ASN A 364 -4.50 -3.02 4.27
N PRO A 365 -3.67 -2.97 5.31
CA PRO A 365 -3.09 -1.74 5.81
C PRO A 365 -1.86 -1.33 5.01
N MET A 366 -1.32 -0.14 5.27
CA MET A 366 0.03 0.20 4.79
C MET A 366 1.07 -0.61 5.54
N VAL A 367 2.27 -0.67 4.97
CA VAL A 367 3.41 -1.27 5.66
C VAL A 367 3.82 -0.45 6.88
N GLU A 368 3.53 0.85 6.88
CA GLU A 368 3.68 1.71 8.04
C GLU A 368 2.51 1.50 9.03
N ALA A 369 2.75 0.68 10.07
CA ALA A 369 1.74 0.23 11.03
C ALA A 369 1.03 1.39 11.76
N ALA A 370 1.77 2.21 12.51
CA ALA A 370 1.17 3.30 13.29
C ALA A 370 0.43 4.35 12.42
N PRO A 371 0.94 4.79 11.25
CA PRO A 371 0.19 5.63 10.33
C PRO A 371 -1.11 4.99 9.81
N SER A 372 -1.13 3.67 9.58
CA SER A 372 -2.34 2.96 9.12
C SER A 372 -3.51 3.10 10.08
N HIS A 373 -3.26 3.25 11.39
CA HIS A 373 -4.31 3.39 12.40
C HIS A 373 -5.27 4.55 12.14
N LEU A 374 -4.82 5.63 11.48
CA LEU A 374 -5.67 6.79 11.14
C LEU A 374 -6.82 6.39 10.21
N ALA A 375 -6.51 5.72 9.10
CA ALA A 375 -7.51 5.24 8.15
C ALA A 375 -8.32 4.07 8.74
N LEU A 376 -7.65 3.12 9.41
CA LEU A 376 -8.29 1.92 9.96
C LEU A 376 -9.32 2.22 11.05
N ALA A 377 -9.14 3.28 11.85
CA ALA A 377 -10.15 3.73 12.80
C ALA A 377 -11.47 4.10 12.11
N THR A 378 -11.40 4.71 10.92
CA THR A 378 -12.59 5.07 10.14
C THR A 378 -13.26 3.86 9.47
N VAL A 379 -12.46 2.85 9.10
CA VAL A 379 -12.98 1.54 8.65
C VAL A 379 -13.74 0.85 9.78
N ALA A 380 -13.22 0.91 11.01
CA ALA A 380 -13.89 0.34 12.17
C ALA A 380 -15.23 1.02 12.48
N ASP A 381 -15.29 2.35 12.37
CA ASP A 381 -16.50 3.15 12.55
C ASP A 381 -17.57 2.79 11.51
N TRP A 382 -17.19 2.76 10.21
CA TRP A 382 -18.09 2.31 9.14
C TRP A 382 -18.55 0.86 9.33
N ALA A 383 -17.65 -0.07 9.64
CA ALA A 383 -18.01 -1.49 9.76
C ALA A 383 -18.93 -1.78 10.95
N TRP A 384 -18.87 -0.95 11.99
CA TRP A 384 -19.78 -1.03 13.13
C TRP A 384 -21.13 -0.40 12.83
N ASN A 385 -21.15 0.83 12.31
CA ASN A 385 -22.38 1.59 12.06
C ASN A 385 -22.32 2.30 10.69
N PRO A 386 -22.55 1.58 9.57
CA PRO A 386 -22.52 2.17 8.24
C PRO A 386 -23.57 3.25 8.05
N GLU A 387 -24.76 3.09 8.65
CA GLU A 387 -25.92 3.98 8.45
C GLU A 387 -25.63 5.43 8.86
N THR A 388 -24.86 5.62 9.95
CA THR A 388 -24.52 6.96 10.48
C THR A 388 -23.10 7.40 10.18
N TYR A 389 -22.35 6.63 9.37
CA TYR A 389 -20.96 6.91 9.06
C TYR A 389 -20.80 8.21 8.26
N VAL A 390 -20.12 9.19 8.87
CA VAL A 390 -19.75 10.45 8.22
C VAL A 390 -18.22 10.53 8.13
N PRO A 391 -17.61 10.43 6.92
CA PRO A 391 -16.16 10.32 6.78
C PRO A 391 -15.36 11.43 7.46
N ALA A 392 -15.80 12.69 7.32
CA ALA A 392 -15.11 13.85 7.91
C ALA A 392 -15.12 13.82 9.45
N ASP A 393 -16.24 13.42 10.06
CA ASP A 393 -16.35 13.31 11.51
C ASP A 393 -15.52 12.14 12.04
N SER A 394 -15.55 11.01 11.32
CA SER A 394 -14.74 9.84 11.65
C SER A 394 -13.25 10.15 11.56
N ALA A 395 -12.80 10.83 10.49
CA ALA A 395 -11.41 11.26 10.31
C ALA A 395 -10.93 12.15 11.47
N ARG A 396 -11.75 13.12 11.89
CA ARG A 396 -11.42 14.01 13.01
C ARG A 396 -11.28 13.26 14.33
N ARG A 397 -12.17 12.30 14.62
CA ARG A 397 -12.06 11.43 15.80
C ARG A 397 -10.82 10.54 15.73
N ALA A 398 -10.57 9.94 14.56
CA ALA A 398 -9.41 9.10 14.32
C ALA A 398 -8.10 9.85 14.53
N LEU A 399 -7.98 11.08 13.99
CA LEU A 399 -6.82 11.94 14.18
C LEU A 399 -6.56 12.20 15.67
N GLY A 400 -7.59 12.63 16.40
CA GLY A 400 -7.48 12.92 17.84
C GLY A 400 -7.02 11.71 18.65
N ALA A 401 -7.59 10.53 18.38
CA ALA A 401 -7.30 9.34 19.18
C ALA A 401 -6.00 8.62 18.80
N VAL A 402 -5.59 8.66 17.52
CA VAL A 402 -4.35 8.02 17.07
C VAL A 402 -3.15 8.92 17.32
N ALA A 403 -3.26 10.23 17.05
CA ALA A 403 -2.15 11.16 17.24
C ALA A 403 -2.10 11.74 18.68
N GLY A 404 -3.23 11.72 19.41
CA GLY A 404 -3.32 12.28 20.77
C GLY A 404 -2.86 13.74 20.79
N ARG A 405 -1.95 14.06 21.71
CA ARG A 405 -1.33 15.39 21.80
C ARG A 405 -0.64 15.86 20.50
N HIS A 406 -0.24 14.93 19.61
CA HIS A 406 0.44 15.25 18.36
C HIS A 406 -0.52 15.53 17.20
N ALA A 407 -1.85 15.56 17.43
CA ALA A 407 -2.85 15.77 16.37
C ALA A 407 -2.56 17.03 15.54
N ALA A 408 -2.34 18.17 16.20
CA ALA A 408 -2.03 19.43 15.51
C ALA A 408 -0.73 19.36 14.70
N ALA A 409 0.28 18.63 15.19
CA ALA A 409 1.57 18.51 14.53
C ALA A 409 1.51 17.69 13.23
N VAL A 410 0.55 16.77 13.09
CA VAL A 410 0.44 15.89 11.90
C VAL A 410 -0.75 16.22 11.01
N GLU A 411 -1.69 17.06 11.47
CA GLU A 411 -2.94 17.37 10.77
C GLU A 411 -2.73 17.84 9.32
N ALA A 412 -1.79 18.75 9.09
CA ALA A 412 -1.51 19.27 7.75
C ALA A 412 -1.00 18.16 6.80
N LEU A 413 -0.14 17.25 7.29
CA LEU A 413 0.33 16.10 6.51
C LEU A 413 -0.82 15.13 6.22
N VAL A 414 -1.65 14.83 7.23
CA VAL A 414 -2.83 13.97 7.09
C VAL A 414 -3.75 14.52 5.99
N ALA A 415 -4.04 15.82 6.02
CA ALA A 415 -4.91 16.46 5.04
C ALA A 415 -4.39 16.32 3.59
N VAL A 416 -3.09 16.51 3.35
CA VAL A 416 -2.52 16.41 1.99
C VAL A 416 -2.26 14.96 1.54
N SER A 417 -2.24 14.01 2.48
CA SER A 417 -2.08 12.57 2.24
C SER A 417 -3.39 11.78 2.39
N SER A 418 -4.54 12.44 2.28
CA SER A 418 -5.87 11.80 2.45
C SER A 418 -6.52 11.31 1.15
N SER A 419 -5.98 11.64 -0.02
CA SER A 419 -6.60 11.29 -1.31
C SER A 419 -6.64 9.78 -1.55
N TRP A 420 -7.82 9.25 -1.86
CA TRP A 420 -8.06 7.87 -2.27
C TRP A 420 -9.15 7.83 -3.37
N PRO A 421 -9.10 6.92 -4.36
CA PRO A 421 -8.07 5.90 -4.63
C PRO A 421 -6.72 6.49 -5.06
N PRO A 422 -5.66 5.67 -5.25
CA PRO A 422 -4.33 6.16 -5.64
C PRO A 422 -4.33 7.01 -6.92
N SER A 423 -5.28 6.78 -7.83
CA SER A 423 -5.48 7.55 -9.06
C SER A 423 -6.10 8.94 -8.83
N ALA A 424 -6.63 9.23 -7.64
CA ALA A 424 -7.17 10.54 -7.31
C ALA A 424 -6.07 11.60 -7.23
N PRO A 425 -6.34 12.86 -7.63
CA PRO A 425 -5.40 13.96 -7.48
C PRO A 425 -4.91 14.13 -6.03
N GLN A 426 -3.63 14.44 -5.87
CA GLN A 426 -3.05 14.70 -4.55
C GLN A 426 -3.58 16.04 -4.01
N SER A 427 -4.28 16.01 -2.88
CA SER A 427 -4.96 17.16 -2.25
C SER A 427 -5.85 17.97 -3.21
N ALA A 428 -7.15 17.70 -3.20
CA ALA A 428 -8.12 18.46 -3.99
C ALA A 428 -8.09 19.98 -3.68
N HIS A 429 -7.78 20.36 -2.43
CA HIS A 429 -7.73 21.76 -2.02
C HIS A 429 -6.55 22.51 -2.64
N ILE A 430 -5.32 22.02 -2.45
CA ILE A 430 -4.12 22.67 -3.01
C ILE A 430 -4.12 22.56 -4.54
N GLY A 431 -4.58 21.43 -5.09
CA GLY A 431 -4.73 21.22 -6.53
C GLY A 431 -5.70 22.18 -7.21
N ALA A 432 -6.68 22.74 -6.49
CA ALA A 432 -7.56 23.79 -7.01
C ALA A 432 -6.94 25.18 -6.88
N LEU A 433 -6.25 25.47 -5.77
CA LEU A 433 -5.68 26.78 -5.49
C LEU A 433 -4.49 27.11 -6.41
N ALA A 434 -3.60 26.16 -6.67
CA ALA A 434 -2.37 26.42 -7.43
C ALA A 434 -2.62 26.87 -8.90
N PRO A 435 -3.48 26.21 -9.71
CA PRO A 435 -3.80 26.70 -11.04
C PRO A 435 -4.55 28.04 -11.03
N ALA A 436 -5.43 28.27 -10.04
CA ALA A 436 -6.17 29.54 -9.91
C ALA A 436 -5.23 30.71 -9.55
N ALA A 437 -4.26 30.48 -8.66
CA ALA A 437 -3.22 31.45 -8.34
C ALA A 437 -2.37 31.80 -9.58
N LEU A 438 -1.99 30.81 -10.38
CA LEU A 438 -1.34 31.03 -11.68
C LEU A 438 -2.26 31.80 -12.66
N GLY A 439 -3.57 31.67 -12.54
CA GLY A 439 -4.56 32.44 -13.30
C GLY A 439 -4.68 33.91 -12.86
N GLY A 440 -3.99 34.33 -11.80
CA GLY A 440 -4.05 35.69 -11.25
C GLY A 440 -5.13 35.89 -10.18
N ASP A 441 -5.73 34.82 -9.65
CA ASP A 441 -6.68 34.90 -8.54
C ASP A 441 -5.94 35.16 -7.22
N ALA A 442 -6.18 36.35 -6.64
CA ALA A 442 -5.53 36.78 -5.40
C ALA A 442 -6.02 36.01 -4.16
N ASP A 443 -7.29 35.62 -4.12
CA ASP A 443 -7.85 34.84 -3.01
C ASP A 443 -7.31 33.41 -3.05
N ALA A 444 -7.17 32.84 -4.25
CA ALA A 444 -6.53 31.53 -4.44
C ALA A 444 -5.04 31.55 -4.03
N LEU A 445 -4.31 32.61 -4.39
CA LEU A 445 -2.91 32.78 -3.96
C LEU A 445 -2.79 32.86 -2.44
N ALA A 446 -3.64 33.67 -1.79
CA ALA A 446 -3.65 33.81 -0.33
C ALA A 446 -4.03 32.49 0.37
N GLY A 447 -5.02 31.76 -0.18
CA GLY A 447 -5.41 30.45 0.31
C GLY A 447 -4.28 29.41 0.19
N LEU A 448 -3.55 29.42 -0.93
CA LEU A 448 -2.41 28.53 -1.15
C LEU A 448 -1.31 28.77 -0.13
N GLU A 449 -0.96 30.03 0.12
CA GLU A 449 0.04 30.39 1.13
C GLU A 449 -0.35 30.00 2.55
N ALA A 450 -1.63 30.15 2.91
CA ALA A 450 -2.12 29.71 4.20
C ALA A 450 -1.97 28.19 4.37
N ALA A 451 -2.33 27.42 3.34
CA ALA A 451 -2.16 25.96 3.35
C ALA A 451 -0.68 25.55 3.44
N LEU A 452 0.20 26.20 2.68
CA LEU A 452 1.65 25.94 2.70
C LEU A 452 2.28 26.31 4.05
N THR A 453 1.80 27.39 4.69
CA THR A 453 2.27 27.78 6.03
C THR A 453 1.95 26.72 7.08
N LEU A 454 0.75 26.13 7.03
CA LEU A 454 0.38 25.02 7.91
C LEU A 454 1.23 23.77 7.63
N LEU A 455 1.47 23.47 6.36
CA LEU A 455 2.29 22.32 5.96
C LEU A 455 3.77 22.48 6.34
N ALA A 456 4.33 23.69 6.24
CA ALA A 456 5.69 24.00 6.64
C ALA A 456 5.93 23.82 8.16
N ARG A 457 4.88 23.93 8.97
CA ARG A 457 4.91 23.70 10.42
C ARG A 457 4.61 22.25 10.80
N ALA A 458 4.36 21.37 9.83
CA ALA A 458 4.07 19.98 10.11
C ALA A 458 5.27 19.32 10.83
N GLY A 459 4.99 18.65 11.94
CA GLY A 459 5.97 18.00 12.81
C GLY A 459 6.62 18.93 13.84
N GLU A 460 6.27 20.22 13.89
CA GLU A 460 6.72 21.13 14.95
C GLU A 460 5.90 20.91 16.23
N ASP A 461 6.46 20.11 17.14
CA ASP A 461 6.02 20.02 18.53
C ASP A 461 7.27 19.82 19.41
N GLU A 462 8.08 20.88 19.54
CA GLU A 462 9.41 20.85 20.15
C GLU A 462 9.41 20.33 21.60
N GLN A 463 8.26 20.34 22.27
CA GLN A 463 8.12 20.00 23.68
C GLN A 463 7.61 18.58 23.92
N ALA A 464 7.05 17.91 22.91
CA ALA A 464 6.48 16.58 23.07
C ALA A 464 7.47 15.48 22.64
N PRO A 465 7.65 14.42 23.46
CA PRO A 465 8.51 13.31 23.06
C PRO A 465 7.89 12.57 21.85
N PRO A 466 8.73 12.07 20.91
CA PRO A 466 8.23 11.38 19.73
C PRO A 466 7.35 10.18 20.08
N SER A 467 6.23 10.03 19.37
CA SER A 467 5.38 8.85 19.38
C SER A 467 5.74 7.88 18.24
N PRO A 468 5.31 6.60 18.29
CA PRO A 468 5.43 5.67 17.16
C PRO A 468 4.92 6.25 15.85
N LEU A 469 3.77 6.96 15.89
CA LEU A 469 3.21 7.66 14.74
C LEU A 469 4.17 8.72 14.19
N THR A 470 4.61 9.67 15.02
CA THR A 470 5.50 10.76 14.56
C THR A 470 6.87 10.26 14.09
N ASN A 471 7.37 9.17 14.67
CA ASN A 471 8.59 8.52 14.21
C ASN A 471 8.42 7.90 12.83
N ALA A 472 7.32 7.18 12.60
CA ALA A 472 7.02 6.59 11.30
C ALA A 472 6.77 7.68 10.22
N LEU A 473 6.11 8.79 10.58
CA LEU A 473 5.82 9.88 9.66
C LEU A 473 7.01 10.83 9.41
N ARG A 474 8.12 10.70 10.15
CA ARG A 474 9.25 11.64 10.09
C ARG A 474 9.74 11.93 8.66
N PRO A 475 9.93 10.94 7.76
CA PRO A 475 10.39 11.20 6.40
C PRO A 475 9.38 12.03 5.58
N TRP A 476 8.08 11.75 5.70
CA TRP A 476 7.02 12.51 5.02
C TRP A 476 6.84 13.90 5.62
N LEU A 477 7.02 14.07 6.93
CA LEU A 477 7.02 15.40 7.56
C LEU A 477 8.18 16.25 7.04
N ALA A 478 9.36 15.67 6.81
CA ALA A 478 10.48 16.39 6.20
C ALA A 478 10.18 16.79 4.74
N ALA A 479 9.67 15.85 3.92
CA ALA A 479 9.27 16.13 2.55
C ALA A 479 8.18 17.21 2.46
N ALA A 480 7.20 17.17 3.37
CA ALA A 480 6.14 18.17 3.47
C ALA A 480 6.69 19.58 3.73
N ARG A 481 7.68 19.71 4.62
CA ARG A 481 8.29 21.01 4.93
C ARG A 481 9.08 21.58 3.75
N ASP A 482 9.89 20.75 3.09
CA ASP A 482 10.66 21.21 1.93
C ASP A 482 9.76 21.52 0.72
N ALA A 483 8.71 20.72 0.48
CA ALA A 483 7.70 21.03 -0.54
C ALA A 483 6.95 22.33 -0.22
N ALA A 484 6.62 22.57 1.05
CA ALA A 484 5.97 23.79 1.49
C ALA A 484 6.86 25.03 1.34
N ASP A 485 8.16 24.94 1.66
CA ASP A 485 9.13 26.03 1.43
C ASP A 485 9.27 26.38 -0.05
N ALA A 486 9.36 25.38 -0.94
CA ALA A 486 9.37 25.60 -2.38
C ALA A 486 8.08 26.28 -2.87
N GLY A 487 6.91 25.76 -2.47
CA GLY A 487 5.62 26.36 -2.81
C GLY A 487 5.48 27.81 -2.31
N ALA A 488 5.88 28.07 -1.06
CA ALA A 488 5.74 29.39 -0.45
C ALA A 488 6.63 30.43 -1.14
N ARG A 489 7.86 30.06 -1.52
CA ARG A 489 8.76 30.89 -2.33
C ARG A 489 8.18 31.17 -3.71
N ALA A 490 7.54 30.17 -4.34
CA ALA A 490 6.86 30.38 -5.61
C ALA A 490 5.68 31.35 -5.49
N CYS A 491 4.87 31.25 -4.43
CA CYS A 491 3.81 32.23 -4.15
C CYS A 491 4.37 33.65 -3.96
N ALA A 492 5.46 33.78 -3.20
CA ALA A 492 6.13 35.07 -2.99
C ALA A 492 6.64 35.65 -4.31
N LEU A 493 7.31 34.85 -5.14
CA LEU A 493 7.79 35.30 -6.45
C LEU A 493 6.64 35.70 -7.37
N LEU A 494 5.54 34.94 -7.38
CA LEU A 494 4.33 35.22 -8.16
C LEU A 494 3.67 36.55 -7.76
N ARG A 495 3.63 36.88 -6.47
CA ARG A 495 3.12 38.17 -5.97
C ARG A 495 3.94 39.35 -6.49
N HIS A 496 5.26 39.22 -6.52
CA HIS A 496 6.18 40.30 -6.89
C HIS A 496 6.48 40.36 -8.40
N MET A 497 5.84 39.50 -9.21
CA MET A 497 6.01 39.56 -10.67
C MET A 497 5.50 40.90 -11.22
N GLY A 498 6.38 41.62 -11.92
CA GLY A 498 6.05 42.91 -12.54
C GLY A 498 6.42 44.15 -11.72
N GLU A 499 6.95 43.99 -10.51
CA GLU A 499 7.55 45.09 -9.73
C GLU A 499 8.98 45.41 -10.21
N GLU A 500 9.39 46.69 -10.22
CA GLU A 500 10.70 47.17 -10.71
C GLU A 500 11.88 46.85 -9.76
N HIS A 501 12.06 45.57 -9.36
CA HIS A 501 13.12 45.13 -8.46
C HIS A 501 13.91 43.91 -8.98
N GLU A 502 14.59 44.08 -10.11
CA GLU A 502 15.28 43.01 -10.86
C GLU A 502 16.29 42.20 -10.02
N GLN A 503 17.08 42.83 -9.14
CA GLN A 503 18.05 42.11 -8.29
C GLN A 503 17.43 41.27 -7.19
N ALA A 504 16.34 41.75 -6.57
CA ALA A 504 15.60 40.98 -5.56
C ALA A 504 14.94 39.75 -6.20
N LEU A 505 14.41 39.92 -7.42
CA LEU A 505 13.82 38.83 -8.20
C LEU A 505 14.82 37.74 -8.58
N VAL A 506 16.11 38.08 -8.83
CA VAL A 506 17.15 37.07 -9.10
C VAL A 506 17.47 36.23 -7.86
N ALA A 507 17.66 36.87 -6.70
CA ALA A 507 17.95 36.15 -5.46
C ALA A 507 16.80 35.22 -5.03
N GLU A 508 15.55 35.66 -5.19
CA GLU A 508 14.36 34.85 -4.90
C GLU A 508 14.21 33.67 -5.86
N ARG A 509 14.52 33.84 -7.14
CA ARG A 509 14.55 32.74 -8.13
C ARG A 509 15.56 31.66 -7.78
N GLU A 510 16.79 32.05 -7.45
CA GLU A 510 17.80 31.08 -7.04
C GLU A 510 17.43 30.37 -5.74
N ALA A 511 16.82 31.08 -4.79
CA ALA A 511 16.34 30.48 -3.54
C ALA A 511 15.21 29.48 -3.78
N LEU A 512 14.28 29.80 -4.68
CA LEU A 512 13.21 28.89 -5.13
C LEU A 512 13.78 27.65 -5.82
N ALA A 513 14.73 27.81 -6.74
CA ALA A 513 15.38 26.67 -7.41
C ALA A 513 16.05 25.72 -6.40
N ARG A 514 16.81 26.25 -5.43
CA ARG A 514 17.40 25.45 -4.35
C ARG A 514 16.36 24.78 -3.45
N ALA A 515 15.23 25.43 -3.21
CA ALA A 515 14.13 24.85 -2.43
C ALA A 515 13.45 23.69 -3.19
N GLN A 516 13.23 23.87 -4.49
CA GLN A 516 12.72 22.84 -5.37
C GLN A 516 13.65 21.61 -5.41
N GLU A 517 14.96 21.82 -5.53
CA GLU A 517 15.95 20.73 -5.48
C GLU A 517 15.90 19.94 -4.17
N ARG A 518 15.73 20.62 -3.02
CA ARG A 518 15.54 19.93 -1.73
C ARG A 518 14.25 19.13 -1.70
N ALA A 519 13.15 19.71 -2.18
CA ALA A 519 11.85 19.03 -2.24
C ALA A 519 11.91 17.78 -3.13
N ASP A 520 12.55 17.88 -4.30
CA ASP A 520 12.68 16.79 -5.27
C ASP A 520 13.63 15.68 -4.81
N ALA A 521 14.53 15.96 -3.86
CA ALA A 521 15.45 14.96 -3.31
C ALA A 521 14.77 13.94 -2.36
N HIS A 522 13.52 14.19 -1.96
CA HIS A 522 12.77 13.29 -1.07
C HIS A 522 12.13 12.14 -1.85
N TYR A 523 12.45 10.92 -1.42
CA TYR A 523 11.72 9.72 -1.87
C TYR A 523 10.24 9.78 -1.52
N GLN A 524 9.90 10.36 -0.37
CA GLN A 524 8.53 10.52 0.09
C GLN A 524 7.75 11.48 -0.80
N ASN A 525 6.57 11.02 -1.24
CA ASN A 525 5.70 11.75 -2.14
C ASN A 525 4.68 12.55 -1.33
N VAL A 526 4.95 13.85 -1.20
CA VAL A 526 4.01 14.84 -0.65
C VAL A 526 3.79 15.91 -1.70
N LEU A 527 2.59 15.91 -2.32
CA LEU A 527 2.18 16.88 -3.34
C LEU A 527 3.08 16.93 -4.58
N ARG A 528 3.81 15.84 -4.89
CA ARG A 528 4.75 15.75 -6.02
C ARG A 528 4.06 15.97 -7.37
N SER A 529 2.76 15.68 -7.48
CA SER A 529 2.00 15.93 -8.71
C SER A 529 1.33 17.31 -8.77
N VAL A 530 1.60 18.20 -7.80
CA VAL A 530 0.92 19.50 -7.71
C VAL A 530 1.92 20.65 -7.55
N LEU A 531 2.74 20.63 -6.49
CA LEU A 531 3.62 21.76 -6.18
C LEU A 531 4.79 21.92 -7.16
N PRO A 532 5.50 20.85 -7.59
CA PRO A 532 6.57 21.00 -8.58
C PRO A 532 6.13 21.64 -9.90
N ASP A 533 4.93 21.31 -10.39
CA ASP A 533 4.41 21.90 -11.63
C ASP A 533 4.06 23.39 -11.43
N PHE A 534 3.48 23.75 -10.29
CA PHE A 534 3.26 25.15 -9.90
C PHE A 534 4.58 25.93 -9.82
N VAL A 535 5.59 25.38 -9.13
CA VAL A 535 6.92 26.00 -9.00
C VAL A 535 7.59 26.18 -10.37
N ARG A 536 7.54 25.16 -11.23
CA ARG A 536 8.12 25.21 -12.58
C ARG A 536 7.49 26.33 -13.41
N GLU A 537 6.16 26.42 -13.41
CA GLU A 537 5.44 27.46 -14.16
C GLU A 537 5.79 28.87 -13.64
N VAL A 538 5.89 29.04 -12.32
CA VAL A 538 6.33 30.30 -11.71
C VAL A 538 7.75 30.68 -12.15
N LEU A 539 8.70 29.73 -12.16
CA LEU A 539 10.07 29.96 -12.62
C LEU A 539 10.13 30.32 -14.11
N VAL A 540 9.33 29.67 -14.96
CA VAL A 540 9.22 29.98 -16.39
C VAL A 540 8.72 31.42 -16.58
N ARG A 541 7.64 31.82 -15.90
CA ARG A 541 7.10 33.18 -15.97
C ARG A 541 8.06 34.23 -15.42
N ALA A 542 8.87 33.84 -14.44
CA ALA A 542 9.94 34.69 -13.94
C ALA A 542 11.07 34.87 -14.97
N GLY A 543 11.14 34.08 -16.05
CA GLY A 543 12.15 34.24 -17.11
C GLY A 543 13.38 33.34 -16.95
N MET A 544 13.20 32.14 -16.35
CA MET A 544 14.26 31.11 -16.25
C MET A 544 14.19 30.01 -17.32
N ALA A 545 13.55 30.27 -18.46
CA ALA A 545 13.51 29.29 -19.55
C ALA A 545 14.88 29.17 -20.25
N GLY A 546 15.59 28.08 -19.94
CA GLY A 546 16.54 27.38 -20.81
C GLY A 546 17.69 28.18 -21.41
N MET A 547 18.83 28.21 -20.73
CA MET A 547 20.12 28.41 -21.41
C MET A 547 20.37 27.18 -22.31
N SER A 548 20.10 27.30 -23.61
CA SER A 548 20.51 26.25 -24.56
C SER A 548 22.03 26.29 -24.72
N VAL A 549 22.68 25.21 -24.30
CA VAL A 549 24.07 24.91 -24.67
C VAL A 549 24.02 24.35 -26.09
N PRO A 550 24.88 24.78 -27.04
CA PRO A 550 24.88 24.22 -28.39
C PRO A 550 25.14 22.71 -28.33
N ALA A 551 24.25 21.92 -28.94
CA ALA A 551 24.30 20.47 -28.87
C ALA A 551 25.30 19.87 -29.87
N HIS A 552 26.01 18.81 -29.46
CA HIS A 552 26.99 18.13 -30.31
C HIS A 552 26.54 16.75 -30.83
N ARG A 553 25.48 16.16 -30.25
CA ARG A 553 24.98 14.80 -30.58
C ARG A 553 23.47 14.68 -30.40
N HIS A 554 22.82 13.87 -31.24
CA HIS A 554 21.38 13.67 -31.23
C HIS A 554 20.98 12.35 -30.52
N VAL A 555 20.04 12.41 -29.59
CA VAL A 555 19.51 11.27 -28.83
C VAL A 555 18.00 11.15 -29.04
N ALA A 556 17.56 10.00 -29.54
CA ALA A 556 16.13 9.68 -29.67
C ALA A 556 15.67 8.83 -28.48
N VAL A 557 14.67 9.31 -27.74
CA VAL A 557 14.07 8.60 -26.60
C VAL A 557 12.67 8.14 -26.98
N LEU A 558 12.45 6.84 -27.15
CA LEU A 558 11.14 6.28 -27.47
C LEU A 558 10.29 6.21 -26.21
N VAL A 559 9.13 6.88 -26.21
CA VAL A 559 8.23 7.03 -25.05
C VAL A 559 6.81 6.56 -25.35
N GLY A 560 6.01 6.39 -24.30
CA GLY A 560 4.57 6.15 -24.43
C GLY A 560 3.81 7.41 -24.87
N GLY A 561 2.50 7.28 -25.10
CA GLY A 561 1.64 8.42 -25.50
C GLY A 561 1.59 9.56 -24.47
N ASN A 562 1.87 9.25 -23.20
CA ASN A 562 2.09 10.22 -22.12
C ASN A 562 3.44 9.92 -21.47
N PRO A 563 4.47 10.75 -21.68
CA PRO A 563 5.79 10.56 -21.07
C PRO A 563 5.71 10.61 -19.54
N VAL A 564 6.28 9.61 -18.87
CA VAL A 564 6.33 9.57 -17.40
C VAL A 564 7.41 10.52 -16.88
N PRO A 565 7.44 10.84 -15.57
CA PRO A 565 8.45 11.75 -15.04
C PRO A 565 9.90 11.31 -15.31
N GLY A 566 10.18 10.00 -15.29
CA GLY A 566 11.49 9.47 -15.67
C GLY A 566 11.90 9.83 -17.10
N ASP A 567 10.97 9.78 -18.06
CA ASP A 567 11.22 10.18 -19.46
C ASP A 567 11.57 11.67 -19.57
N ARG A 568 10.87 12.51 -18.80
CA ARG A 568 11.07 13.97 -18.79
C ARG A 568 12.41 14.35 -18.16
N ASP A 569 12.73 13.77 -17.00
CA ASP A 569 14.02 14.01 -16.31
C ASP A 569 15.20 13.51 -17.15
N LEU A 570 15.07 12.35 -17.82
CA LEU A 570 16.05 11.89 -18.79
C LEU A 570 16.32 12.94 -19.87
N SER A 571 15.26 13.48 -20.48
CA SER A 571 15.38 14.49 -21.54
C SER A 571 16.09 15.74 -21.04
N GLU A 572 15.62 16.31 -19.92
CA GLU A 572 16.19 17.53 -19.33
C GLU A 572 17.68 17.35 -18.98
N ARG A 573 18.07 16.19 -18.44
CA ARG A 573 19.47 15.90 -18.09
C ARG A 573 20.37 15.75 -19.29
N LEU A 574 19.92 15.03 -20.32
CA LEU A 574 20.69 14.90 -21.55
C LEU A 574 20.84 16.27 -22.22
N THR A 575 19.78 17.08 -22.28
CA THR A 575 19.87 18.46 -22.77
C THR A 575 20.84 19.30 -21.95
N ALA A 576 20.80 19.22 -20.61
CA ALA A 576 21.75 19.92 -19.74
C ALA A 576 23.21 19.50 -19.95
N ARG A 577 23.44 18.28 -20.46
CA ARG A 577 24.75 17.76 -20.84
C ARG A 577 25.17 18.09 -22.27
N GLY A 578 24.37 18.86 -23.02
CA GLY A 578 24.68 19.29 -24.39
C GLY A 578 24.25 18.30 -25.48
N PHE A 579 23.29 17.42 -25.19
CA PHE A 579 22.64 16.59 -26.22
C PHE A 579 21.41 17.28 -26.82
N ASP A 580 21.16 17.05 -28.10
CA ASP A 580 19.89 17.36 -28.77
C ASP A 580 18.96 16.15 -28.56
N VAL A 581 17.84 16.31 -27.86
CA VAL A 581 17.03 15.18 -27.38
C VAL A 581 15.62 15.24 -27.96
N ASP A 582 15.24 14.18 -28.70
CA ASP A 582 13.90 14.01 -29.24
C ASP A 582 13.12 12.95 -28.46
N LEU A 583 12.04 13.36 -27.78
CA LEU A 583 11.05 12.43 -27.21
C LEU A 583 10.13 11.93 -28.33
N VAL A 584 10.34 10.70 -28.78
CA VAL A 584 9.60 10.08 -29.89
C VAL A 584 8.33 9.43 -29.35
N ALA A 585 7.19 10.08 -29.61
CA ALA A 585 5.86 9.57 -29.29
C ALA A 585 5.50 8.31 -30.10
N PRO A 586 4.49 7.51 -29.69
CA PRO A 586 4.09 6.30 -30.40
C PRO A 586 3.79 6.54 -31.87
N GLY A 587 4.35 5.70 -32.75
CA GLY A 587 4.25 5.86 -34.21
C GLY A 587 5.15 6.95 -34.82
N GLY A 588 5.92 7.67 -34.00
CA GLY A 588 6.91 8.64 -34.46
C GLY A 588 8.14 7.97 -35.09
N ALA A 589 8.80 8.69 -36.00
CA ALA A 589 10.02 8.21 -36.65
C ALA A 589 11.28 8.72 -35.92
N VAL A 590 12.28 7.85 -35.78
CA VAL A 590 13.62 8.23 -35.30
C VAL A 590 14.38 8.91 -36.44
N ARG A 591 15.04 10.04 -36.16
CA ARG A 591 15.84 10.79 -37.16
C ARG A 591 17.04 9.98 -37.64
N GLU A 592 17.45 10.21 -38.89
CA GLU A 592 18.61 9.52 -39.49
C GLU A 592 19.95 9.91 -38.86
N ASP A 593 20.07 11.13 -38.29
CA ASP A 593 21.27 11.65 -37.64
C ASP A 593 21.38 11.29 -36.15
N THR A 594 20.61 10.30 -35.69
CA THR A 594 20.60 9.86 -34.28
C THR A 594 21.89 9.11 -33.91
N ASP A 595 22.56 9.57 -32.85
CA ASP A 595 23.78 8.97 -32.29
C ASP A 595 23.50 7.91 -31.22
N LEU A 596 22.35 8.02 -30.52
CA LEU A 596 21.93 7.08 -29.46
C LEU A 596 20.41 6.94 -29.45
N ILE A 597 19.93 5.70 -29.36
CA ILE A 597 18.51 5.40 -29.13
C ILE A 597 18.33 4.92 -27.68
N ILE A 598 17.40 5.55 -26.96
CA ILE A 598 16.96 5.10 -25.63
C ILE A 598 15.52 4.59 -25.74
N VAL A 599 15.25 3.37 -25.28
CA VAL A 599 13.91 2.76 -25.37
C VAL A 599 13.27 2.64 -24.00
N SER A 600 12.10 3.27 -23.83
CA SER A 600 11.38 3.26 -22.56
C SER A 600 10.52 2.05 -22.22
N PRO A 601 10.28 1.71 -20.93
CA PRO A 601 9.36 0.63 -20.61
C PRO A 601 7.95 0.95 -21.13
N ASN A 602 7.60 2.24 -21.19
CA ASN A 602 6.32 2.72 -21.70
C ASN A 602 6.26 2.85 -23.23
N ALA A 603 7.39 2.75 -23.94
CA ALA A 603 7.41 2.73 -25.39
C ALA A 603 6.51 1.62 -25.92
N GLY A 604 5.78 1.87 -27.00
CA GLY A 604 4.96 0.86 -27.65
C GLY A 604 5.81 -0.32 -28.12
N ALA A 605 5.29 -1.55 -28.00
CA ALA A 605 6.03 -2.74 -28.45
C ALA A 605 6.28 -2.71 -29.98
N ALA A 606 5.46 -1.99 -30.76
CA ALA A 606 5.69 -1.76 -32.18
C ALA A 606 6.89 -0.81 -32.42
N ASP A 607 6.96 0.29 -31.68
CA ASP A 607 8.03 1.28 -31.78
C ASP A 607 9.38 0.68 -31.36
N ALA A 608 9.41 -0.09 -30.27
CA ALA A 608 10.59 -0.83 -29.83
C ALA A 608 11.07 -1.86 -30.88
N ARG A 609 10.14 -2.54 -31.57
CA ARG A 609 10.49 -3.46 -32.67
C ARG A 609 11.12 -2.71 -33.85
N ALA A 610 10.63 -1.52 -34.18
CA ALA A 610 11.10 -0.75 -35.33
C ALA A 610 12.58 -0.36 -35.23
N VAL A 611 13.10 -0.18 -34.01
CA VAL A 611 14.50 0.22 -33.77
C VAL A 611 15.46 -0.95 -33.52
N THR A 612 14.97 -2.20 -33.53
CA THR A 612 15.81 -3.34 -33.10
C THR A 612 17.02 -3.54 -34.01
N ASP A 613 16.84 -3.39 -35.33
CA ASP A 613 17.88 -3.59 -36.34
C ASP A 613 18.64 -2.28 -36.69
N ALA A 614 18.42 -1.19 -35.94
CA ALA A 614 19.07 0.10 -36.18
C ALA A 614 20.60 0.01 -35.93
N ALA A 615 21.42 0.47 -36.88
CA ALA A 615 22.88 0.49 -36.76
C ALA A 615 23.41 1.63 -35.84
N VAL A 616 22.64 1.99 -34.82
CA VAL A 616 22.92 3.05 -33.83
C VAL A 616 22.99 2.40 -32.46
N PRO A 617 23.94 2.77 -31.56
CA PRO A 617 23.97 2.30 -30.18
C PRO A 617 22.59 2.44 -29.49
N LEU A 618 22.23 1.48 -28.63
CA LEU A 618 20.92 1.46 -27.99
C LEU A 618 21.03 1.15 -26.49
N LEU A 619 20.40 2.00 -25.67
CA LEU A 619 20.17 1.78 -24.25
C LEU A 619 18.71 1.38 -24.04
N ALA A 620 18.48 0.16 -23.58
CA ALA A 620 17.17 -0.32 -23.19
C ALA A 620 17.04 -0.24 -21.67
N TRP A 621 16.11 0.58 -21.20
CA TRP A 621 15.68 0.59 -19.80
C TRP A 621 14.26 -0.04 -19.66
N GLY A 622 13.87 -0.82 -20.66
CA GLY A 622 12.60 -1.53 -20.77
C GLY A 622 12.51 -2.29 -22.09
N ARG A 623 11.44 -3.07 -22.30
CA ARG A 623 11.18 -3.82 -23.56
C ARG A 623 12.30 -4.79 -23.98
N PHE A 624 13.04 -5.35 -23.02
CA PHE A 624 14.22 -6.20 -23.28
C PHE A 624 13.93 -7.39 -24.21
N ASP A 625 12.83 -8.09 -23.97
CA ASP A 625 12.45 -9.26 -24.77
C ASP A 625 12.03 -8.85 -26.19
N THR A 626 11.36 -7.70 -26.33
CA THR A 626 10.94 -7.16 -27.63
C THR A 626 12.16 -6.76 -28.49
N LEU A 627 13.17 -6.19 -27.86
CA LEU A 627 14.46 -5.82 -28.48
C LEU A 627 15.38 -7.03 -28.70
N GLY A 628 15.01 -8.21 -28.21
CA GLY A 628 15.80 -9.44 -28.32
C GLY A 628 17.02 -9.51 -27.40
N LEU A 629 17.14 -8.60 -26.43
CA LEU A 629 18.26 -8.54 -25.48
C LEU A 629 18.17 -9.62 -24.40
N SER A 630 16.97 -10.14 -24.18
CA SER A 630 16.66 -11.11 -23.15
C SER A 630 15.73 -12.21 -23.69
N SER A 631 15.86 -13.40 -23.14
CA SER A 631 14.93 -14.53 -23.38
C SER A 631 13.70 -14.50 -22.46
N ARG A 632 13.83 -13.83 -21.31
CA ARG A 632 12.76 -13.56 -20.36
C ARG A 632 13.18 -12.39 -19.49
N SER A 633 12.33 -11.38 -19.41
CA SER A 633 12.52 -10.24 -18.53
C SER A 633 11.48 -10.24 -17.41
N GLY A 634 11.72 -9.38 -16.42
CA GLY A 634 10.80 -9.13 -15.32
C GLY A 634 11.32 -8.00 -14.44
N GLU A 635 10.64 -7.80 -13.32
CA GLU A 635 10.92 -6.73 -12.38
C GLU A 635 11.04 -7.32 -10.97
N VAL A 636 11.87 -6.71 -10.13
CA VAL A 636 11.88 -6.91 -8.69
C VAL A 636 11.36 -5.64 -8.04
N LEU A 637 10.24 -5.75 -7.32
CA LEU A 637 9.62 -4.64 -6.60
C LEU A 637 10.28 -4.46 -5.22
N GLY A 638 10.33 -3.22 -4.76
CA GLY A 638 10.81 -2.85 -3.42
C GLY A 638 12.32 -2.92 -3.21
N GLN A 639 13.11 -3.16 -4.27
CA GLN A 639 14.57 -3.26 -4.18
C GLN A 639 15.20 -1.87 -4.30
N GLU A 640 16.16 -1.53 -3.44
CA GLU A 640 16.85 -0.24 -3.43
C GLU A 640 18.25 -0.28 -4.04
N ASP A 641 18.80 -1.49 -4.20
CA ASP A 641 20.19 -1.74 -4.54
C ASP A 641 20.35 -2.74 -5.69
N ILE A 642 21.57 -2.81 -6.22
CA ILE A 642 22.02 -3.85 -7.16
C ILE A 642 23.39 -4.35 -6.72
N ALA A 643 23.78 -5.54 -7.16
CA ALA A 643 25.12 -6.08 -6.97
C ALA A 643 25.96 -5.89 -8.23
N VAL A 644 26.95 -4.98 -8.19
CA VAL A 644 27.97 -4.82 -9.24
C VAL A 644 28.99 -5.94 -9.10
N ILE A 645 29.10 -6.76 -10.14
CA ILE A 645 29.92 -7.99 -10.15
C ILE A 645 31.15 -7.89 -11.08
N ASP A 646 31.19 -6.88 -11.95
CA ASP A 646 32.36 -6.55 -12.78
C ASP A 646 32.67 -5.06 -12.59
N ASP A 647 33.38 -4.74 -11.50
CA ASP A 647 33.75 -3.37 -11.10
C ASP A 647 34.82 -2.74 -12.01
N ALA A 648 35.55 -3.56 -12.78
CA ALA A 648 36.50 -3.11 -13.78
C ALA A 648 35.83 -2.63 -15.07
N HIS A 649 34.57 -3.03 -15.32
CA HIS A 649 33.84 -2.61 -16.51
C HIS A 649 33.51 -1.12 -16.47
N PRO A 650 33.64 -0.35 -17.57
CA PRO A 650 33.33 1.09 -17.57
C PRO A 650 31.89 1.43 -17.13
N LEU A 651 30.94 0.53 -17.40
CA LEU A 651 29.53 0.66 -16.94
C LEU A 651 29.38 0.60 -15.42
N ALA A 652 30.35 0.08 -14.67
CA ALA A 652 30.31 0.05 -13.21
C ALA A 652 30.55 1.44 -12.60
N ALA A 653 31.01 2.43 -13.37
CA ALA A 653 31.30 3.79 -12.90
C ALA A 653 32.22 3.85 -11.66
N GLY A 654 33.09 2.85 -11.48
CA GLY A 654 33.95 2.72 -10.30
C GLY A 654 33.26 2.16 -9.05
N ALA A 655 31.99 1.79 -9.14
CA ALA A 655 31.25 1.12 -8.07
C ALA A 655 31.58 -0.38 -8.00
N SER A 656 31.45 -0.97 -6.81
CA SER A 656 31.70 -2.40 -6.57
C SER A 656 30.79 -2.94 -5.47
N GLY A 657 30.45 -4.23 -5.53
CA GLY A 657 29.60 -4.88 -4.53
C GLY A 657 28.15 -4.39 -4.55
N THR A 658 27.50 -4.31 -3.39
CA THR A 658 26.12 -3.83 -3.27
C THR A 658 26.09 -2.31 -3.34
N VAL A 659 25.45 -1.78 -4.37
CA VAL A 659 25.33 -0.35 -4.65
C VAL A 659 23.88 0.07 -4.53
N ARG A 660 23.62 1.08 -3.69
CA ARG A 660 22.28 1.67 -3.56
C ARG A 660 21.99 2.54 -4.78
N VAL A 661 21.02 2.12 -5.59
CA VAL A 661 20.66 2.83 -6.83
C VAL A 661 19.35 3.60 -6.71
N TYR A 662 18.53 3.31 -5.70
CA TYR A 662 17.33 4.06 -5.38
C TYR A 662 17.36 4.61 -3.94
N ARG A 663 16.77 5.79 -3.76
CA ARG A 663 16.64 6.52 -2.48
C ARG A 663 15.67 5.87 -1.49
N GLY A 664 14.82 4.98 -1.99
CA GLY A 664 13.87 4.17 -1.26
C GLY A 664 13.40 2.99 -2.12
N PRO A 665 12.42 2.19 -1.65
CA PRO A 665 11.96 1.00 -2.35
C PRO A 665 11.57 1.33 -3.80
N GLY A 666 12.27 0.73 -4.76
CA GLY A 666 12.09 0.99 -6.19
C GLY A 666 11.81 -0.29 -6.98
N MET A 667 11.72 -0.14 -8.29
CA MET A 667 11.53 -1.26 -9.20
C MET A 667 12.80 -1.49 -10.02
N VAL A 668 13.37 -2.68 -9.90
CA VAL A 668 14.60 -3.09 -10.60
C VAL A 668 14.24 -4.06 -11.74
N SER A 669 14.36 -3.58 -12.97
CA SER A 669 14.16 -4.37 -14.18
C SER A 669 15.34 -5.33 -14.42
N TRP A 670 15.06 -6.57 -14.77
CA TRP A 670 16.08 -7.59 -15.09
C TRP A 670 15.79 -8.30 -16.41
N GLY A 671 16.83 -8.90 -17.00
CA GLY A 671 16.70 -9.72 -18.21
C GLY A 671 17.61 -10.94 -18.20
N ARG A 672 17.09 -12.10 -18.64
CA ARG A 672 17.90 -13.29 -18.88
C ARG A 672 18.63 -13.17 -20.21
N VAL A 673 19.84 -12.62 -20.13
CA VAL A 673 20.74 -12.40 -21.26
C VAL A 673 21.39 -13.69 -21.77
N GLY A 674 21.83 -13.69 -23.02
CA GLY A 674 22.55 -14.79 -23.66
C GLY A 674 24.03 -14.85 -23.27
N PRO A 675 24.76 -15.90 -23.70
CA PRO A 675 26.14 -16.17 -23.26
C PRO A 675 27.18 -15.17 -23.79
N HIS A 676 26.80 -14.29 -24.73
CA HIS A 676 27.69 -13.27 -25.30
C HIS A 676 27.48 -11.88 -24.68
N ALA A 677 26.64 -11.77 -23.65
CA ALA A 677 26.47 -10.54 -22.90
C ALA A 677 27.58 -10.39 -21.84
N GLU A 678 28.13 -9.19 -21.74
CA GLU A 678 29.00 -8.75 -20.65
C GLU A 678 28.09 -8.32 -19.48
N ILE A 679 27.99 -9.13 -18.42
CA ILE A 679 27.14 -8.84 -17.26
C ILE A 679 27.94 -8.03 -16.25
N VAL A 680 27.48 -6.81 -15.97
CA VAL A 680 28.18 -5.86 -15.08
C VAL A 680 27.56 -5.84 -13.69
N ALA A 681 26.22 -5.91 -13.64
CA ALA A 681 25.50 -5.93 -12.38
C ALA A 681 24.29 -6.88 -12.42
N THR A 682 23.91 -7.35 -11.24
CA THR A 682 22.78 -8.24 -11.00
C THR A 682 21.86 -7.71 -9.92
N THR A 683 20.65 -8.26 -9.79
CA THR A 683 19.82 -8.07 -8.61
C THR A 683 20.57 -8.59 -7.37
N SER A 684 20.46 -7.86 -6.27
CA SER A 684 21.08 -8.25 -4.99
C SER A 684 20.46 -9.51 -4.38
N THR A 685 19.20 -9.77 -4.70
CA THR A 685 18.39 -10.85 -4.09
C THR A 685 18.53 -12.19 -4.78
N ASN A 686 18.49 -12.24 -6.11
CA ASN A 686 18.43 -13.48 -6.88
C ASN A 686 19.44 -13.58 -8.04
N GLY A 687 20.40 -12.65 -8.13
CA GLY A 687 21.53 -12.70 -9.06
C GLY A 687 21.14 -12.63 -10.54
N LEU A 688 19.98 -12.05 -10.86
CA LEU A 688 19.51 -11.87 -12.24
C LEU A 688 20.17 -10.64 -12.87
N PRO A 689 20.60 -10.67 -14.15
CA PRO A 689 21.27 -9.53 -14.78
C PRO A 689 20.39 -8.28 -14.88
N VAL A 690 20.96 -7.13 -14.46
CA VAL A 690 20.28 -5.82 -14.47
C VAL A 690 21.07 -4.74 -15.20
N ILE A 691 22.39 -4.90 -15.33
CA ILE A 691 23.22 -4.13 -16.27
C ILE A 691 24.00 -5.13 -17.10
N ALA A 692 23.75 -5.16 -18.40
CA ALA A 692 24.48 -6.03 -19.31
C ALA A 692 24.68 -5.37 -20.67
N ARG A 693 25.84 -5.59 -21.29
CA ARG A 693 26.19 -5.09 -22.62
C ARG A 693 26.32 -6.23 -23.62
N TYR A 694 25.76 -6.03 -24.80
CA TYR A 694 26.09 -6.79 -26.00
C TYR A 694 26.93 -5.89 -26.91
N PRO A 695 28.22 -6.18 -27.08
CA PRO A 695 29.07 -5.46 -28.04
C PRO A 695 28.51 -5.59 -29.46
N ALA A 696 28.76 -4.59 -30.30
CA ALA A 696 28.44 -4.64 -31.72
C ALA A 696 28.95 -5.95 -32.36
N GLY A 697 28.08 -6.64 -33.09
CA GLY A 697 28.37 -7.92 -33.73
C GLY A 697 28.22 -9.16 -32.82
N SER A 698 28.00 -9.02 -31.51
CA SER A 698 27.73 -10.16 -30.63
C SER A 698 26.33 -10.77 -30.87
N THR A 699 26.14 -12.03 -30.48
CA THR A 699 24.83 -12.71 -30.60
C THR A 699 23.94 -12.35 -29.43
N LEU A 700 22.79 -11.72 -29.72
CA LEU A 700 21.74 -11.38 -28.76
C LEU A 700 21.02 -12.64 -28.25
N ALA A 701 20.25 -12.51 -27.16
CA ALA A 701 19.42 -13.61 -26.64
C ALA A 701 18.40 -14.14 -27.67
N SER A 702 17.96 -13.30 -28.61
CA SER A 702 17.09 -13.72 -29.72
C SER A 702 17.81 -14.54 -30.81
N GLY A 703 19.13 -14.77 -30.70
CA GLY A 703 19.95 -15.42 -31.73
C GLY A 703 20.38 -14.52 -32.90
N ARG A 704 19.93 -13.26 -32.94
CA ARG A 704 20.37 -12.27 -33.94
C ARG A 704 21.70 -11.64 -33.56
N ARG A 705 22.39 -11.00 -34.51
CA ARG A 705 23.59 -10.20 -34.21
C ARG A 705 23.24 -8.77 -33.85
N ALA A 706 23.91 -8.22 -32.84
CA ALA A 706 23.78 -6.83 -32.43
C ALA A 706 24.30 -5.89 -33.55
N PRO A 707 23.47 -5.02 -34.15
CA PRO A 707 23.91 -4.11 -35.22
C PRO A 707 24.91 -3.05 -34.75
N ALA A 708 24.76 -2.62 -33.50
CA ALA A 708 25.65 -1.75 -32.75
C ALA A 708 25.58 -2.18 -31.28
N ASP A 709 26.29 -1.51 -30.39
CA ASP A 709 26.24 -1.80 -28.95
C ASP A 709 24.79 -1.74 -28.42
N ARG A 710 24.45 -2.70 -27.56
CA ARG A 710 23.17 -2.75 -26.84
C ARG A 710 23.43 -2.87 -25.35
N VAL A 711 22.83 -2.00 -24.56
CA VAL A 711 22.88 -2.09 -23.10
C VAL A 711 21.48 -2.30 -22.57
N LEU A 712 21.32 -3.31 -21.73
CA LEU A 712 20.17 -3.50 -20.85
C LEU A 712 20.48 -2.80 -19.52
N PHE A 713 19.52 -2.05 -18.99
CA PHE A 713 19.71 -1.24 -17.80
C PHE A 713 18.54 -1.38 -16.81
N PHE A 714 18.83 -1.28 -15.51
CA PHE A 714 18.00 -1.78 -14.40
C PHE A 714 16.74 -0.95 -14.08
N LEU A 715 16.50 0.16 -14.78
CA LEU A 715 15.51 1.14 -14.34
C LEU A 715 14.08 0.63 -14.51
N GLY A 716 13.23 0.90 -13.52
CA GLY A 716 11.77 0.76 -13.62
C GLY A 716 11.09 1.98 -14.27
N THR A 717 9.75 2.01 -14.28
CA THR A 717 8.92 3.04 -14.94
C THR A 717 9.24 4.48 -14.52
N ASP A 718 9.37 4.75 -13.23
CA ASP A 718 9.74 6.10 -12.74
C ASP A 718 11.23 6.40 -12.91
N GLY A 719 12.04 5.39 -13.23
CA GLY A 719 13.39 5.49 -13.77
C GLY A 719 14.31 6.48 -13.06
N LEU A 720 14.74 7.50 -13.80
CA LEU A 720 15.66 8.55 -13.36
C LEU A 720 14.99 9.67 -12.56
N ALA A 721 13.71 9.56 -12.22
CA ALA A 721 13.04 10.62 -11.49
C ALA A 721 13.82 10.97 -10.20
N PRO A 722 14.05 12.27 -9.92
CA PRO A 722 15.03 12.73 -8.92
C PRO A 722 14.73 12.25 -7.50
N TRP A 723 13.45 12.02 -7.19
CA TRP A 723 13.00 11.46 -5.91
C TRP A 723 13.32 9.98 -5.75
N LEU A 724 13.46 9.23 -6.84
CA LEU A 724 13.63 7.79 -6.83
C LEU A 724 15.11 7.42 -6.94
N ILE A 725 15.81 7.92 -7.95
CA ILE A 725 17.18 7.52 -8.26
C ILE A 725 18.20 8.10 -7.26
N ALA A 726 19.10 7.26 -6.77
CA ALA A 726 20.22 7.66 -5.93
C ALA A 726 21.39 8.22 -6.77
N PRO A 727 22.31 9.02 -6.19
CA PRO A 727 23.47 9.54 -6.90
C PRO A 727 24.28 8.46 -7.64
N GLU A 728 24.50 7.30 -7.02
CA GLU A 728 25.24 6.18 -7.58
C GLU A 728 24.50 5.57 -8.79
N GLY A 729 23.17 5.48 -8.72
CA GLY A 729 22.34 5.06 -9.85
C GLY A 729 22.46 6.01 -11.06
N HIS A 730 22.55 7.31 -10.80
CA HIS A 730 22.82 8.31 -11.84
C HIS A 730 24.22 8.18 -12.45
N GLU A 731 25.24 7.90 -11.64
CA GLU A 731 26.61 7.70 -12.13
C GLU A 731 26.69 6.48 -13.06
N LEU A 732 26.04 5.37 -12.69
CA LEU A 732 25.91 4.19 -13.54
C LEU A 732 25.20 4.50 -14.87
N PHE A 733 24.10 5.25 -14.82
CA PHE A 733 23.37 5.66 -16.04
C PHE A 733 24.22 6.56 -16.92
N THR A 734 24.93 7.52 -16.31
CA THR A 734 25.84 8.44 -17.00
C THR A 734 26.97 7.67 -17.67
N ALA A 735 27.56 6.68 -17.00
CA ALA A 735 28.55 5.81 -17.58
C ALA A 735 28.01 5.01 -18.78
N ALA A 736 26.76 4.56 -18.73
CA ALA A 736 26.11 3.89 -19.86
C ALA A 736 25.95 4.81 -21.08
N VAL A 737 25.47 6.03 -20.89
CA VAL A 737 25.37 7.03 -21.97
C VAL A 737 26.76 7.36 -22.54
N ASN A 738 27.74 7.61 -21.67
CA ASN A 738 29.10 7.94 -22.12
C ASN A 738 29.74 6.80 -22.90
N LEU A 739 29.56 5.55 -22.47
CA LEU A 739 30.08 4.39 -23.18
C LEU A 739 29.44 4.28 -24.58
N LEU A 740 28.12 4.39 -24.67
CA LEU A 740 27.39 4.24 -25.94
C LEU A 740 27.66 5.39 -26.92
N CYS A 741 27.92 6.60 -26.41
CA CYS A 741 28.35 7.72 -27.22
C CYS A 741 29.88 7.71 -27.51
N GLY A 742 30.62 6.71 -27.03
CA GLY A 742 32.07 6.59 -27.29
C GLY A 742 32.94 7.61 -26.53
N GLU A 743 32.44 8.13 -25.41
CA GLU A 743 33.14 9.04 -24.49
C GLU A 743 33.91 8.28 -23.37
N LEU A 744 33.69 6.97 -23.25
CA LEU A 744 34.46 6.06 -22.39
C LEU A 744 35.17 4.98 -23.23
N ALA A 745 36.46 4.77 -22.97
CA ALA A 745 37.24 3.71 -23.60
C ALA A 745 37.26 2.44 -22.73
N ILE A 746 37.04 1.28 -23.35
CA ILE A 746 37.19 -0.02 -22.68
C ILE A 746 38.68 -0.36 -22.65
N THR A 747 39.29 -0.29 -21.47
CA THR A 747 40.69 -0.70 -21.28
C THR A 747 40.75 -2.21 -21.00
N GLY A 748 40.76 -3.03 -22.06
CA GLY A 748 40.67 -4.48 -21.85
C GLY A 748 40.81 -5.38 -23.07
N ALA A 749 41.66 -5.07 -24.04
CA ALA A 749 42.11 -6.06 -25.02
C ALA A 749 43.63 -6.20 -24.92
N ARG A 750 44.10 -7.31 -24.32
CA ARG A 750 45.50 -7.73 -24.49
C ARG A 750 45.68 -8.00 -25.99
N HIS A 751 46.39 -7.10 -26.66
CA HIS A 751 47.02 -7.39 -27.93
C HIS A 751 47.97 -8.59 -27.72
N THR A 752 47.55 -9.77 -28.12
CA THR A 752 48.49 -10.82 -28.51
C THR A 752 48.90 -10.53 -29.94
N GLU A 753 50.05 -9.86 -30.10
CA GLU A 753 50.82 -9.90 -31.33
C GLU A 753 51.61 -11.23 -31.40
N ALA A 754 51.69 -11.76 -32.62
CA ALA A 754 52.34 -12.98 -33.11
C ALA A 754 51.56 -14.30 -32.98
#